data_AF-M0CIF4-F1
#
_entry.id   AF-M0CIF4-F1
#
_cell.length_a   1.000
_cell.length_b   1.000
_cell.length_c   1.000
_cell.angle_alpha   90.00
_cell.angle_beta   90.00
_cell.angle_gamma   90.00
#
_symmetry.space_group_name_H-M   'P 1'
#
loop_
_entity.id
_entity.type
_entity.pdbx_description
1 polymer ?
#
loop_
_entity_poly.entity_id
_entity_poly.type
_entity_poly.pdbx_seq_one_letter_code
_entity_poly.pdbx_strand_id
1 'polypeptide(L)'
;MPPDADASIVDDGEMTVSWYNESTDKPFENGCVAPVNTSGELNALKYDLEDGTKIVHQAGGIWKYTDSSSTVISEPNIAYTNASSEKTGSLRLQVMQFEKGDIGNSGLAAKANWNKTAALTEEIEKKGSCNGENIAFRIEDTTYQDAWYDYLEDALGADKYDEVEVDSVNDDTVEVKIKGIRQTDESVSFVVNKDKGITRPGWKEYDRRFAPFPDKGGKNNKPFSIRVDVKNVGESEDTQEITASIWDENLEKELLETEYDSGGGLTLSENENKTIDHPELKFEHSKYKDKLSHGNVYKYIVKTEDDELDEPGSFYVGKKGTHLNLTNDDIETSEEDDNMTISADVRNVGIENATSADITLEFDDLNITDTRTLDVDYGATGTVEWTVNKTALPVGEHDVTIDTGDETASTTVVGESTGDGGTFVVVEDEGAGNDQIVEDDGTPFEVRAGVISTYSNNNVKRDVTLTIPDAGVEIGNRTILDSGESETVVFDVDPDNHSFEHGKVYEYDVQAEESSLNETGSFYFGHPGTEFELSNGNATVGDEEVTITADLHNTGVDDGEQNVSLDLDLRDPPEDLNEDNYTGIDAGTINRSFGENDTVELPINKSVLVDSTYDATISTEDDELEVTFNVTAGVDPGRVGLSDVENATVDISVLSSQVSGIHRGDHKLGTMTLEVLTEQDGETNTEHVFENPENGRNINTYPTWQDKSDRVYNTTIEIEEEATLTLASKSYGLPGQTAGCEWKEEDRFIDTFFGPYPVGDHQWCEDFDTSSTDYLVDPVDATADKQEQNLRVRTAKNNDLPSLQPGNEEQESVNEILSDISDPAIDRDSLWEDGELDLNEDEFIFLFEMTTECGMRDSSCDADNNDIDALWESAQHQSVSGDPNFNDLIVYVEVERAGVNPGKPSITIVPGDGNEADIDPGEGDEAGTPADPELNIDGEVDESDSPDIGAGDSDSDTTGTGTMTNDTNINIGSDNVILG
;
A
#
# COMPACT_ATOMS: atom_id res chain seq x y z
N MET A 1 42.88 21.82 -64.75
CA MET A 1 44.06 21.04 -65.18
C MET A 1 44.85 21.82 -66.23
N PRO A 2 46.19 21.73 -66.21
CA PRO A 2 47.01 22.14 -67.35
C PRO A 2 46.68 21.28 -68.58
N PRO A 3 46.75 21.83 -69.80
CA PRO A 3 46.39 21.10 -71.02
C PRO A 3 47.35 19.95 -71.41
N ASP A 4 48.47 19.76 -70.69
CA ASP A 4 49.54 18.83 -71.04
C ASP A 4 49.82 17.74 -69.97
N ALA A 5 48.93 17.53 -68.99
CA ALA A 5 49.11 16.48 -67.97
C ALA A 5 48.80 15.08 -68.54
N ASP A 6 49.70 14.11 -68.34
CA ASP A 6 49.46 12.71 -68.73
C ASP A 6 48.62 12.02 -67.65
N ALA A 7 47.43 11.53 -68.05
CA ALA A 7 46.43 10.96 -67.15
C ALA A 7 46.30 9.46 -67.40
N SER A 8 46.40 8.65 -66.34
CA SER A 8 46.24 7.20 -66.41
C SER A 8 45.40 6.68 -65.25
N ILE A 9 44.64 5.61 -65.52
CA ILE A 9 44.03 4.79 -64.46
C ILE A 9 45.00 3.65 -64.23
N VAL A 10 45.42 3.47 -62.99
CA VAL A 10 46.29 2.37 -62.56
C VAL A 10 45.51 1.47 -61.62
N ASP A 11 45.74 0.17 -61.76
CA ASP A 11 45.22 -0.84 -60.85
C ASP A 11 46.07 -0.73 -59.57
N ASP A 12 45.51 -0.09 -58.53
CA ASP A 12 46.17 0.22 -57.26
C ASP A 12 45.11 0.26 -56.15
N GLY A 13 45.40 -0.44 -55.06
CA GLY A 13 44.56 -0.50 -53.87
C GLY A 13 43.41 -1.50 -53.96
N GLU A 14 43.28 -2.32 -52.92
CA GLU A 14 42.18 -3.25 -52.65
C GLU A 14 41.71 -3.04 -51.21
N MET A 15 40.40 -3.02 -50.94
CA MET A 15 39.88 -2.90 -49.57
C MET A 15 39.16 -4.17 -49.10
N THR A 16 39.51 -4.64 -47.89
CA THR A 16 38.92 -5.80 -47.21
C THR A 16 38.33 -5.40 -45.85
N VAL A 17 37.14 -5.87 -45.48
CA VAL A 17 36.46 -5.58 -44.19
C VAL A 17 36.10 -6.88 -43.44
N SER A 18 36.26 -6.90 -42.11
CA SER A 18 35.97 -8.05 -41.24
C SER A 18 35.35 -7.63 -39.90
N TRP A 19 34.37 -8.40 -39.43
CA TRP A 19 33.79 -8.26 -38.09
C TRP A 19 34.39 -9.30 -37.11
N TYR A 20 34.70 -8.90 -35.87
CA TYR A 20 35.38 -9.76 -34.89
C TYR A 20 34.98 -9.49 -33.42
N ASN A 21 35.30 -10.42 -32.52
CA ASN A 21 35.12 -10.30 -31.06
C ASN A 21 36.46 -10.23 -30.33
N GLU A 22 36.47 -9.82 -29.06
CA GLU A 22 37.71 -9.70 -28.26
C GLU A 22 38.54 -10.99 -28.22
N SER A 23 37.90 -12.16 -28.30
CA SER A 23 38.57 -13.47 -28.36
C SER A 23 39.27 -13.78 -29.69
N THR A 24 39.16 -12.89 -30.69
CA THR A 24 39.70 -13.07 -32.04
C THR A 24 41.02 -12.34 -32.22
N ASP A 25 42.15 -13.02 -31.97
CA ASP A 25 43.50 -12.46 -32.12
C ASP A 25 43.86 -12.03 -33.56
N LYS A 26 43.11 -12.52 -34.57
CA LYS A 26 43.37 -12.27 -35.99
C LYS A 26 42.06 -12.06 -36.78
N PRO A 27 41.56 -10.82 -36.88
CA PRO A 27 40.27 -10.51 -37.49
C PRO A 27 40.11 -11.01 -38.93
N PHE A 28 41.20 -11.03 -39.71
CA PHE A 28 41.18 -11.45 -41.13
C PHE A 28 41.48 -12.95 -41.35
N GLU A 29 41.87 -13.70 -40.32
CA GLU A 29 42.08 -15.16 -40.40
C GLU A 29 40.94 -15.94 -39.70
N ASN A 30 40.47 -15.44 -38.56
CA ASN A 30 39.54 -16.12 -37.66
C ASN A 30 38.24 -15.34 -37.41
N GLY A 31 38.14 -14.09 -37.86
CA GLY A 31 36.91 -13.31 -37.77
C GLY A 31 35.89 -13.70 -38.84
N CYS A 32 34.73 -13.07 -38.80
CA CYS A 32 33.74 -13.18 -39.86
C CYS A 32 34.17 -12.30 -41.04
N VAL A 33 35.15 -12.79 -41.79
CA VAL A 33 35.66 -12.15 -43.00
C VAL A 33 34.56 -12.20 -44.06
N ALA A 34 34.22 -11.05 -44.65
CA ALA A 34 33.42 -11.04 -45.87
C ALA A 34 34.15 -11.92 -46.92
N PRO A 35 33.52 -12.96 -47.51
CA PRO A 35 34.24 -13.87 -48.38
C PRO A 35 34.69 -13.15 -49.66
N VAL A 36 36.00 -12.89 -49.78
CA VAL A 36 36.93 -12.99 -50.95
C VAL A 36 36.42 -12.60 -52.36
N ASN A 37 35.28 -11.92 -52.47
CA ASN A 37 34.76 -11.26 -53.68
C ASN A 37 34.43 -9.78 -53.42
N THR A 38 34.52 -9.35 -52.16
CA THR A 38 34.37 -7.97 -51.70
C THR A 38 35.72 -7.23 -51.71
N SER A 39 36.66 -7.68 -52.53
CA SER A 39 37.84 -6.91 -52.89
C SER A 39 37.44 -5.83 -53.88
N GLY A 40 37.18 -4.65 -53.34
CA GLY A 40 37.00 -3.48 -54.17
C GLY A 40 38.34 -3.04 -54.72
N GLU A 41 38.68 -3.39 -55.96
CA GLU A 41 39.74 -2.68 -56.69
C GLU A 41 39.40 -1.18 -56.64
N LEU A 42 40.14 -0.44 -55.83
CA LEU A 42 39.90 1.00 -55.64
C LEU A 42 40.19 1.72 -56.95
N ASN A 43 41.28 1.29 -57.62
CA ASN A 43 41.91 1.93 -58.75
C ASN A 43 42.30 3.38 -58.45
N ALA A 44 43.37 3.85 -59.07
CA ALA A 44 43.79 5.24 -58.88
C ALA A 44 43.84 5.98 -60.22
N LEU A 45 43.20 7.14 -60.27
CA LEU A 45 43.36 8.10 -61.35
C LEU A 45 44.57 8.98 -61.06
N LYS A 46 45.64 8.78 -61.84
CA LYS A 46 46.93 9.42 -61.66
C LYS A 46 47.18 10.47 -62.75
N TYR A 47 47.63 11.64 -62.33
CA TYR A 47 48.12 12.72 -63.18
C TYR A 47 49.59 12.99 -62.88
N ASP A 48 50.46 12.78 -63.87
CA ASP A 48 51.87 13.17 -63.78
C ASP A 48 52.05 14.60 -64.33
N LEU A 49 52.57 15.51 -63.51
CA LEU A 49 52.88 16.88 -63.90
C LEU A 49 54.35 17.02 -64.32
N GLU A 50 54.65 18.00 -65.18
CA GLU A 50 56.01 18.21 -65.71
C GLU A 50 57.06 18.54 -64.63
N ASP A 51 56.63 19.03 -63.47
CA ASP A 51 57.51 19.38 -62.34
C ASP A 51 57.83 18.18 -61.42
N GLY A 52 57.39 16.97 -61.78
CA GLY A 52 57.58 15.75 -61.00
C GLY A 52 56.49 15.50 -59.95
N THR A 53 55.55 16.42 -59.77
CA THR A 53 54.39 16.24 -58.89
C THR A 53 53.42 15.23 -59.49
N LYS A 54 52.87 14.33 -58.66
CA LYS A 54 51.78 13.43 -59.03
C LYS A 54 50.51 13.81 -58.28
N ILE A 55 49.38 13.90 -58.98
CA ILE A 55 48.07 14.01 -58.35
C ILE A 55 47.36 12.68 -58.51
N VAL A 56 46.86 12.13 -57.42
CA VAL A 56 46.25 10.80 -57.37
C VAL A 56 44.84 10.94 -56.80
N HIS A 57 43.87 10.30 -57.42
CA HIS A 57 42.51 10.19 -56.93
C HIS A 57 42.13 8.71 -56.82
N GLN A 58 41.79 8.25 -55.62
CA GLN A 58 41.51 6.86 -55.23
C GLN A 58 40.52 6.91 -54.06
N ALA A 59 39.56 5.99 -53.97
CA ALA A 59 38.58 5.92 -52.87
C ALA A 59 37.78 7.21 -52.55
N GLY A 60 37.83 8.25 -53.40
CA GLY A 60 37.20 9.56 -53.17
C GLY A 60 38.15 10.63 -52.59
N GLY A 61 39.36 10.25 -52.17
CA GLY A 61 40.41 11.16 -51.75
C GLY A 61 41.26 11.66 -52.92
N ILE A 62 41.84 12.85 -52.79
CA ILE A 62 42.80 13.41 -53.74
C ILE A 62 44.09 13.70 -53.00
N TRP A 63 45.19 13.11 -53.45
CA TRP A 63 46.51 13.29 -52.87
C TRP A 63 47.46 13.95 -53.86
N LYS A 64 48.39 14.72 -53.32
CA LYS A 64 49.54 15.27 -54.04
C LYS A 64 50.81 14.61 -53.55
N TYR A 65 51.55 13.98 -54.46
CA TYR A 65 52.87 13.43 -54.19
C TYR A 65 53.94 14.29 -54.83
N THR A 66 54.99 14.54 -54.06
CA THR A 66 56.26 15.09 -54.51
C THR A 66 57.37 14.09 -54.15
N ASP A 67 58.58 14.29 -54.66
CA ASP A 67 59.75 13.44 -54.34
C ASP A 67 60.09 13.35 -52.83
N SER A 68 59.43 14.13 -51.97
CA SER A 68 59.74 14.24 -50.53
C SER A 68 58.54 14.19 -49.59
N SER A 69 57.30 14.18 -50.08
CA SER A 69 56.09 14.15 -49.25
C SER A 69 54.83 13.83 -50.05
N SER A 70 53.85 13.22 -49.37
CA SER A 70 52.44 13.18 -49.75
C SER A 70 51.68 14.28 -49.00
N THR A 71 50.63 14.82 -49.59
CA THR A 71 49.71 15.74 -48.91
C THR A 71 48.30 15.48 -49.41
N VAL A 72 47.34 15.38 -48.49
CA VAL A 72 45.92 15.26 -48.82
C VAL A 72 45.42 16.62 -49.34
N ILE A 73 44.88 16.65 -50.56
CA ILE A 73 44.18 17.82 -51.13
C ILE A 73 42.69 17.74 -50.78
N SER A 74 42.13 16.54 -50.85
CA SER A 74 40.74 16.24 -50.50
C SER A 74 40.72 14.91 -49.77
N GLU A 75 40.07 14.87 -48.63
CA GLU A 75 39.99 13.68 -47.80
C GLU A 75 38.99 12.67 -48.39
N PRO A 76 39.29 11.36 -48.32
CA PRO A 76 38.26 10.32 -48.41
C PRO A 76 37.14 10.56 -47.40
N ASN A 77 35.96 10.00 -47.64
CA ASN A 77 34.87 10.11 -46.67
C ASN A 77 34.89 8.92 -45.69
N ILE A 78 35.96 8.87 -44.88
CA ILE A 78 36.18 7.87 -43.83
C ILE A 78 36.35 8.61 -42.51
N ALA A 79 35.47 8.36 -41.54
CA ALA A 79 35.51 9.04 -40.24
C ALA A 79 34.97 8.13 -39.13
N TYR A 80 35.52 8.30 -37.92
CA TYR A 80 35.05 7.65 -36.70
C TYR A 80 34.61 8.71 -35.67
N THR A 81 33.47 8.47 -35.03
CA THR A 81 32.94 9.32 -33.96
C THR A 81 32.58 8.45 -32.76
N ASN A 82 33.19 8.75 -31.61
CA ASN A 82 32.87 8.14 -30.32
C ASN A 82 31.88 9.07 -29.57
N ALA A 83 30.71 8.55 -29.19
CA ALA A 83 29.75 9.30 -28.37
C ALA A 83 30.28 9.30 -26.92
N SER A 84 30.52 10.49 -26.36
CA SER A 84 31.32 10.70 -25.14
C SER A 84 30.76 10.13 -23.83
N SER A 85 29.81 9.19 -23.87
CA SER A 85 29.21 8.55 -22.70
C SER A 85 28.81 7.08 -22.89
N GLU A 86 28.92 6.50 -24.10
CA GLU A 86 28.49 5.12 -24.36
C GLU A 86 29.65 4.30 -24.94
N LYS A 87 29.68 2.99 -24.64
CA LYS A 87 30.72 2.06 -25.13
C LYS A 87 30.64 1.76 -26.64
N THR A 88 29.85 2.52 -27.40
CA THR A 88 29.52 2.28 -28.80
C THR A 88 29.95 3.46 -29.68
N GLY A 89 30.93 3.21 -30.56
CA GLY A 89 31.38 4.19 -31.55
C GLY A 89 30.73 3.98 -32.92
N SER A 90 30.69 5.03 -33.76
CA SER A 90 30.16 4.94 -35.14
C SER A 90 31.27 5.14 -36.18
N LEU A 91 31.34 4.23 -37.15
CA LEU A 91 32.26 4.30 -38.29
C LEU A 91 31.48 4.64 -39.58
N ARG A 92 31.86 5.75 -40.23
CA ARG A 92 31.43 6.07 -41.59
C ARG A 92 32.50 5.65 -42.58
N LEU A 93 32.20 4.66 -43.42
CA LEU A 93 33.10 4.15 -44.47
C LEU A 93 32.44 4.31 -45.85
N GLN A 94 32.80 5.36 -46.60
CA GLN A 94 32.34 5.57 -47.97
C GLN A 94 33.51 5.57 -48.96
N VAL A 95 33.50 4.61 -49.89
CA VAL A 95 34.64 4.35 -50.78
C VAL A 95 34.21 4.46 -52.25
N MET A 96 34.81 5.40 -52.98
CA MET A 96 34.57 5.57 -54.42
C MET A 96 35.51 4.69 -55.26
N GLN A 97 34.97 3.84 -56.13
CA GLN A 97 35.77 3.03 -57.06
C GLN A 97 35.80 3.62 -58.47
N PHE A 98 36.95 3.54 -59.15
CA PHE A 98 37.10 3.97 -60.55
C PHE A 98 37.03 2.82 -61.55
N GLU A 99 36.40 3.08 -62.70
CA GLU A 99 36.48 2.22 -63.88
C GLU A 99 36.98 2.99 -65.11
N LYS A 100 37.63 2.27 -66.02
CA LYS A 100 38.05 2.81 -67.32
C LYS A 100 36.84 2.92 -68.24
N GLY A 101 36.45 4.15 -68.57
CA GLY A 101 35.39 4.44 -69.53
C GLY A 101 35.88 4.42 -70.98
N ASP A 102 35.07 3.88 -71.89
CA ASP A 102 35.30 3.97 -73.34
C ASP A 102 34.47 5.13 -73.92
N ILE A 103 35.12 6.27 -74.17
CA ILE A 103 34.52 7.40 -74.90
C ILE A 103 35.27 7.50 -76.23
N GLY A 104 34.68 6.93 -77.28
CA GLY A 104 35.37 6.69 -78.56
C GLY A 104 36.22 7.86 -79.10
N ASN A 105 37.34 7.52 -79.75
CA ASN A 105 38.29 8.39 -80.48
C ASN A 105 38.77 9.71 -79.86
N SER A 106 38.45 10.06 -78.61
CA SER A 106 39.05 11.21 -77.93
C SER A 106 39.20 11.01 -76.41
N GLY A 107 40.42 10.68 -75.97
CA GLY A 107 40.90 10.84 -74.59
C GLY A 107 40.50 9.75 -73.58
N LEU A 108 41.38 9.49 -72.61
CA LEU A 108 41.10 8.65 -71.43
C LEU A 108 39.93 9.25 -70.64
N ALA A 109 38.92 8.46 -70.32
CA ALA A 109 37.82 8.86 -69.44
C ALA A 109 37.76 7.95 -68.22
N ALA A 110 37.95 8.51 -67.02
CA ALA A 110 37.66 7.81 -65.77
C ALA A 110 36.20 8.07 -65.39
N LYS A 111 35.49 7.04 -64.97
CA LYS A 111 34.12 7.15 -64.47
C LYS A 111 34.04 6.53 -63.08
N ALA A 112 33.34 7.20 -62.16
CA ALA A 112 33.01 6.62 -60.87
C ALA A 112 32.04 5.43 -61.07
N ASN A 113 32.37 4.28 -60.48
CA ASN A 113 31.55 3.07 -60.54
C ASN A 113 30.67 2.99 -59.29
N TRP A 114 29.58 3.75 -59.29
CA TRP A 114 28.60 3.79 -58.21
C TRP A 114 27.96 2.43 -57.90
N ASN A 115 27.84 1.56 -58.90
CA ASN A 115 27.26 0.22 -58.71
C ASN A 115 28.17 -0.68 -57.87
N LYS A 116 29.49 -0.61 -58.09
CA LYS A 116 30.44 -1.38 -57.26
C LYS A 116 30.58 -0.77 -55.86
N THR A 117 30.54 0.55 -55.74
CA THR A 117 30.50 1.23 -54.43
C THR A 117 29.26 0.82 -53.63
N ALA A 118 28.06 0.84 -54.23
CA ALA A 118 26.83 0.41 -53.56
C ALA A 118 26.85 -1.08 -53.20
N ALA A 119 27.39 -1.94 -54.06
CA ALA A 119 27.54 -3.37 -53.75
C ALA A 119 28.50 -3.63 -52.57
N LEU A 120 29.60 -2.88 -52.48
CA LEU A 120 30.52 -2.94 -51.34
C LEU A 120 29.82 -2.53 -50.03
N THR A 121 29.05 -1.44 -50.05
CA THR A 121 28.26 -0.99 -48.90
C THR A 121 27.19 -2.02 -48.50
N GLU A 122 26.42 -2.53 -49.46
CA GLU A 122 25.37 -3.54 -49.21
C GLU A 122 25.97 -4.85 -48.66
N GLU A 123 27.17 -5.25 -49.10
CA GLU A 123 27.84 -6.44 -48.57
C GLU A 123 28.38 -6.24 -47.14
N ILE A 124 28.87 -5.03 -46.80
CA ILE A 124 29.27 -4.67 -45.43
C ILE A 124 28.04 -4.70 -44.51
N GLU A 125 26.90 -4.15 -44.96
CA GLU A 125 25.64 -4.13 -44.21
C GLU A 125 25.01 -5.53 -44.05
N LYS A 126 24.99 -6.35 -45.11
CA LYS A 126 24.40 -7.69 -45.12
C LYS A 126 25.10 -8.69 -44.19
N LYS A 127 26.34 -8.38 -43.79
CA LYS A 127 27.11 -9.15 -42.80
C LYS A 127 26.90 -8.69 -41.35
N GLY A 128 25.96 -7.78 -41.10
CA GLY A 128 25.39 -7.52 -39.76
C GLY A 128 24.69 -8.72 -39.10
N SER A 129 24.68 -9.91 -39.71
CA SER A 129 24.28 -11.17 -39.05
C SER A 129 25.42 -11.90 -38.32
N CYS A 130 26.63 -11.33 -38.31
CA CYS A 130 27.75 -11.84 -37.56
C CYS A 130 27.76 -11.24 -36.14
N ASN A 131 27.88 -12.07 -35.10
CA ASN A 131 27.96 -11.66 -33.69
C ASN A 131 29.31 -10.99 -33.34
N GLY A 132 29.82 -10.10 -34.20
CA GLY A 132 31.06 -9.36 -33.99
C GLY A 132 30.78 -7.96 -33.45
N GLU A 133 31.25 -7.64 -32.24
CA GLU A 133 31.12 -6.29 -31.64
C GLU A 133 32.13 -5.28 -32.22
N ASN A 134 33.19 -5.76 -32.88
CA ASN A 134 34.32 -4.97 -33.37
C ASN A 134 34.46 -5.08 -34.90
N ILE A 135 35.06 -4.07 -35.55
CA ILE A 135 35.29 -4.05 -37.00
C ILE A 135 36.77 -3.83 -37.33
N ALA A 136 37.27 -4.49 -38.36
CA ALA A 136 38.59 -4.24 -38.92
C ALA A 136 38.49 -4.07 -40.43
N PHE A 137 39.30 -3.19 -41.03
CA PHE A 137 39.47 -3.11 -42.47
C PHE A 137 40.93 -2.92 -42.89
N ARG A 138 41.28 -3.39 -44.08
CA ARG A 138 42.61 -3.29 -44.68
C ARG A 138 42.54 -2.66 -46.06
N ILE A 139 43.53 -1.84 -46.39
CA ILE A 139 43.80 -1.36 -47.74
C ILE A 139 45.11 -2.02 -48.18
N GLU A 140 45.02 -2.96 -49.12
CA GLU A 140 46.10 -3.81 -49.61
C GLU A 140 46.51 -3.40 -51.04
N ASP A 141 47.67 -3.85 -51.51
CA ASP A 141 48.17 -3.62 -52.87
C ASP A 141 48.16 -2.14 -53.31
N THR A 142 48.46 -1.21 -52.40
CA THR A 142 48.52 0.23 -52.71
C THR A 142 49.95 0.77 -52.70
N THR A 143 50.32 1.50 -53.75
CA THR A 143 51.59 2.26 -53.81
C THR A 143 51.55 3.56 -52.99
N TYR A 144 50.43 3.83 -52.33
CA TYR A 144 50.13 5.03 -51.57
C TYR A 144 49.99 4.78 -50.07
N GLN A 145 50.51 3.65 -49.58
CA GLN A 145 50.41 3.15 -48.21
C GLN A 145 50.75 4.21 -47.15
N ASP A 146 51.89 4.89 -47.25
CA ASP A 146 52.28 5.95 -46.30
C ASP A 146 51.21 7.06 -46.18
N ALA A 147 50.61 7.47 -47.30
CA ALA A 147 49.60 8.52 -47.31
C ALA A 147 48.25 8.05 -46.76
N TRP A 148 47.96 6.75 -46.89
CA TRP A 148 46.78 6.12 -46.29
C TRP A 148 46.95 5.96 -44.78
N TYR A 149 48.14 5.55 -44.32
CA TYR A 149 48.47 5.44 -42.90
C TYR A 149 48.31 6.80 -42.20
N ASP A 150 49.00 7.83 -42.71
CA ASP A 150 48.95 9.19 -42.13
C ASP A 150 47.52 9.75 -42.09
N TYR A 151 46.72 9.50 -43.15
CA TYR A 151 45.34 9.94 -43.20
C TYR A 151 44.44 9.19 -42.20
N LEU A 152 44.53 7.85 -42.14
CA LEU A 152 43.67 7.05 -41.28
C LEU A 152 44.00 7.24 -39.79
N GLU A 153 45.27 7.46 -39.45
CA GLU A 153 45.69 7.81 -38.08
C GLU A 153 45.01 9.10 -37.61
N ASP A 154 44.99 10.14 -38.44
CA ASP A 154 44.37 11.44 -38.12
C ASP A 154 42.83 11.40 -38.20
N ALA A 155 42.28 10.84 -39.29
CA ALA A 155 40.84 10.86 -39.57
C ALA A 155 40.02 9.95 -38.63
N LEU A 156 40.62 8.89 -38.11
CA LEU A 156 39.99 8.02 -37.12
C LEU A 156 40.39 8.39 -35.69
N GLY A 157 41.37 9.27 -35.50
CA GLY A 157 41.85 9.69 -34.19
C GLY A 157 42.50 8.57 -33.41
N ALA A 158 43.39 7.79 -34.04
CA ALA A 158 44.11 6.70 -33.36
C ALA A 158 45.01 7.20 -32.21
N ASP A 159 45.34 8.50 -32.20
CA ASP A 159 46.03 9.19 -31.11
C ASP A 159 45.08 9.67 -29.99
N LYS A 160 43.76 9.65 -30.24
CA LYS A 160 42.70 10.18 -29.36
C LYS A 160 41.82 9.08 -28.75
N TYR A 161 41.64 7.95 -29.43
CA TYR A 161 40.75 6.87 -29.03
C TYR A 161 41.52 5.56 -28.88
N ASP A 162 41.52 4.98 -27.68
CA ASP A 162 42.19 3.71 -27.37
C ASP A 162 41.52 2.51 -28.10
N GLU A 163 40.29 2.70 -28.57
CA GLU A 163 39.51 1.72 -29.31
C GLU A 163 39.94 1.60 -30.78
N VAL A 164 40.72 2.55 -31.30
CA VAL A 164 41.15 2.63 -32.71
C VAL A 164 42.64 2.31 -32.82
N GLU A 165 42.98 1.29 -33.60
CA GLU A 165 44.36 0.92 -33.93
C GLU A 165 44.56 1.02 -35.44
N VAL A 166 45.60 1.76 -35.89
CA VAL A 166 45.98 1.89 -37.30
C VAL A 166 47.42 1.40 -37.45
N ASP A 167 47.61 0.35 -38.25
CA ASP A 167 48.89 -0.35 -38.42
C ASP A 167 49.36 -0.33 -39.88
N SER A 168 50.66 -0.08 -40.08
CA SER A 168 51.35 -0.36 -41.34
C SER A 168 51.85 -1.81 -41.33
N VAL A 169 51.07 -2.73 -41.92
CA VAL A 169 51.37 -4.18 -41.86
C VAL A 169 52.64 -4.54 -42.67
N ASN A 170 52.83 -3.90 -43.83
CA ASN A 170 53.97 -4.04 -44.72
C ASN A 170 54.07 -2.80 -45.65
N ASP A 171 54.93 -2.85 -46.69
CA ASP A 171 55.17 -1.72 -47.61
C ASP A 171 53.99 -1.38 -48.54
N ASP A 172 52.91 -2.18 -48.57
CA ASP A 172 51.76 -2.01 -49.48
C ASP A 172 50.39 -2.12 -48.80
N THR A 173 50.35 -2.26 -47.47
CA THR A 173 49.13 -2.54 -46.70
C THR A 173 48.99 -1.66 -45.45
N VAL A 174 47.81 -1.05 -45.30
CA VAL A 174 47.37 -0.38 -44.05
C VAL A 174 46.20 -1.16 -43.45
N GLU A 175 46.24 -1.42 -42.14
CA GLU A 175 45.18 -2.07 -41.38
C GLU A 175 44.60 -1.12 -40.34
N VAL A 176 43.29 -1.20 -40.14
CA VAL A 176 42.56 -0.49 -39.10
C VAL A 176 41.74 -1.49 -38.30
N LYS A 177 41.77 -1.40 -36.97
CA LYS A 177 40.90 -2.14 -36.06
C LYS A 177 40.17 -1.14 -35.16
N ILE A 178 38.87 -1.30 -35.01
CA ILE A 178 38.04 -0.45 -34.14
C ILE A 178 37.16 -1.33 -33.26
N LYS A 179 37.25 -1.11 -31.95
CA LYS A 179 36.47 -1.84 -30.95
C LYS A 179 35.12 -1.18 -30.66
N GLY A 180 34.14 -1.98 -30.25
CA GLY A 180 32.84 -1.50 -29.76
C GLY A 180 32.06 -0.69 -30.81
N ILE A 181 32.01 -1.15 -32.05
CA ILE A 181 31.21 -0.51 -33.11
C ILE A 181 29.74 -0.95 -33.05
N ARG A 182 29.46 -2.05 -32.36
CA ARG A 182 28.13 -2.64 -32.27
C ARG A 182 27.92 -3.33 -30.92
N GLN A 183 26.72 -3.19 -30.35
CA GLN A 183 26.19 -4.11 -29.34
C GLN A 183 25.68 -5.38 -30.03
N THR A 184 26.17 -6.54 -29.62
CA THR A 184 25.55 -7.82 -29.98
C THR A 184 24.54 -8.18 -28.92
N ASP A 185 23.34 -8.61 -29.34
CA ASP A 185 22.23 -9.01 -28.49
C ASP A 185 22.74 -9.80 -27.27
N GLU A 186 22.46 -9.29 -26.07
CA GLU A 186 22.87 -9.94 -24.83
C GLU A 186 22.31 -11.36 -24.78
N SER A 187 23.09 -12.31 -24.25
CA SER A 187 22.61 -13.69 -24.07
C SER A 187 21.37 -13.68 -23.19
N VAL A 188 20.30 -14.35 -23.64
CA VAL A 188 19.06 -14.49 -22.87
C VAL A 188 19.38 -15.09 -21.50
N SER A 189 18.87 -14.47 -20.43
CA SER A 189 19.08 -14.93 -19.05
C SER A 189 17.77 -14.94 -18.28
N PHE A 190 17.41 -16.08 -17.70
CA PHE A 190 16.20 -16.22 -16.89
C PHE A 190 16.56 -16.17 -15.41
N VAL A 191 16.10 -15.15 -14.71
CA VAL A 191 16.31 -14.99 -13.27
C VAL A 191 15.06 -15.41 -12.49
N VAL A 192 15.28 -16.04 -11.34
CA VAL A 192 14.21 -16.36 -10.39
C VAL A 192 13.89 -15.11 -9.57
N ASN A 193 13.02 -14.27 -10.14
CA ASN A 193 12.76 -12.92 -9.64
C ASN A 193 12.12 -12.87 -8.24
N LYS A 194 11.18 -13.78 -7.93
CA LYS A 194 10.47 -13.75 -6.63
C LYS A 194 9.96 -15.12 -6.20
N ASP A 195 10.35 -15.58 -5.02
CA ASP A 195 9.75 -16.74 -4.37
C ASP A 195 8.33 -16.42 -3.90
N LYS A 196 7.36 -17.21 -4.37
CA LYS A 196 5.95 -17.06 -4.02
C LYS A 196 5.41 -18.13 -3.05
N GLY A 197 6.28 -18.90 -2.39
CA GLY A 197 5.84 -19.88 -1.39
C GLY A 197 5.34 -21.20 -1.97
N ILE A 198 4.68 -21.98 -1.11
CA ILE A 198 3.95 -23.18 -1.50
C ILE A 198 2.46 -22.87 -1.70
N THR A 199 1.81 -23.58 -2.64
CA THR A 199 0.40 -23.37 -3.01
C THR A 199 -0.34 -24.69 -3.26
N ARG A 200 -1.67 -24.63 -3.25
CA ARG A 200 -2.57 -25.75 -3.53
C ARG A 200 -3.70 -25.29 -4.46
N PRO A 201 -4.31 -26.19 -5.24
CA PRO A 201 -5.48 -25.85 -6.04
C PRO A 201 -6.60 -25.26 -5.14
N GLY A 202 -6.92 -23.98 -5.38
CA GLY A 202 -7.95 -23.20 -4.68
C GLY A 202 -7.46 -22.35 -3.50
N TRP A 203 -6.15 -22.22 -3.26
CA TRP A 203 -5.60 -21.31 -2.24
C TRP A 203 -5.23 -19.96 -2.88
N LYS A 204 -5.57 -18.85 -2.20
CA LYS A 204 -5.27 -17.49 -2.68
C LYS A 204 -3.96 -16.91 -2.10
N GLU A 205 -3.41 -17.49 -1.03
CA GLU A 205 -2.30 -16.88 -0.28
C GLU A 205 -1.20 -17.85 0.18
N TYR A 206 -0.06 -17.25 0.50
CA TYR A 206 1.21 -17.83 0.94
C TYR A 206 1.11 -18.40 2.36
N ASP A 207 0.59 -19.60 2.52
CA ASP A 207 0.73 -20.29 3.79
C ASP A 207 1.99 -21.17 3.80
N ARG A 208 3.02 -20.73 4.53
CA ARG A 208 4.25 -21.50 4.78
C ARG A 208 3.99 -22.77 5.61
N ARG A 209 2.76 -22.99 6.07
CA ARG A 209 2.34 -24.17 6.82
C ARG A 209 1.63 -25.14 5.90
N PHE A 210 2.17 -26.35 5.86
CA PHE A 210 1.69 -27.43 5.04
C PHE A 210 1.09 -28.51 5.93
N ALA A 211 -0.22 -28.77 5.82
CA ALA A 211 -0.88 -29.94 6.40
C ALA A 211 -1.20 -31.00 5.32
N PRO A 212 -0.23 -31.84 4.91
CA PRO A 212 -0.37 -32.78 3.79
C PRO A 212 -1.24 -34.00 4.03
N PHE A 213 -1.45 -34.38 5.30
CA PHE A 213 -1.96 -35.71 5.62
C PHE A 213 -3.34 -35.59 6.27
N PRO A 214 -4.42 -36.09 5.64
CA PRO A 214 -5.66 -36.25 6.37
C PRO A 214 -5.48 -37.32 7.44
N ASP A 215 -5.82 -37.00 8.68
CA ASP A 215 -5.86 -37.96 9.77
C ASP A 215 -6.78 -39.12 9.40
N LYS A 216 -6.19 -40.31 9.32
CA LYS A 216 -6.86 -41.63 9.14
C LYS A 216 -8.06 -41.62 8.17
N GLY A 217 -7.79 -41.60 6.87
CA GLY A 217 -8.73 -42.11 5.84
C GLY A 217 -9.45 -41.06 4.99
N GLY A 218 -9.08 -39.78 5.07
CA GLY A 218 -9.57 -38.75 4.15
C GLY A 218 -9.04 -38.93 2.73
N LYS A 219 -9.89 -38.76 1.71
CA LYS A 219 -9.56 -38.89 0.28
C LYS A 219 -8.73 -37.73 -0.30
N ASN A 220 -8.18 -36.86 0.53
CA ASN A 220 -7.52 -35.63 0.08
C ASN A 220 -6.03 -35.86 -0.22
N ASN A 221 -5.75 -36.70 -1.22
CA ASN A 221 -4.41 -36.85 -1.82
C ASN A 221 -4.12 -35.70 -2.79
N LYS A 222 -4.14 -34.45 -2.30
CA LYS A 222 -3.92 -33.29 -3.17
C LYS A 222 -2.41 -33.07 -3.39
N PRO A 223 -1.97 -32.84 -4.63
CA PRO A 223 -0.63 -32.30 -4.86
C PRO A 223 -0.53 -30.90 -4.27
N PHE A 224 0.70 -30.46 -4.02
CA PHE A 224 1.01 -29.06 -3.79
C PHE A 224 2.01 -28.60 -4.82
N SER A 225 2.13 -27.29 -5.00
CA SER A 225 3.05 -26.70 -5.94
C SER A 225 3.93 -25.66 -5.25
N ILE A 226 5.05 -25.33 -5.87
CA ILE A 226 5.85 -24.15 -5.53
C ILE A 226 5.46 -23.06 -6.50
N ARG A 227 5.16 -21.87 -5.98
CA ARG A 227 4.82 -20.71 -6.77
C ARG A 227 6.05 -19.81 -6.82
N VAL A 228 6.37 -19.28 -7.99
CA VAL A 228 7.59 -18.49 -8.21
C VAL A 228 7.44 -17.60 -9.43
N ASP A 229 8.02 -16.40 -9.39
CA ASP A 229 8.11 -15.52 -10.56
C ASP A 229 9.47 -15.72 -11.23
N VAL A 230 9.45 -15.93 -12.54
CA VAL A 230 10.65 -16.05 -13.37
C VAL A 230 10.59 -14.98 -14.45
N LYS A 231 11.67 -14.21 -14.56
CA LYS A 231 11.78 -13.08 -15.49
C LYS A 231 12.90 -13.34 -16.49
N ASN A 232 12.64 -13.05 -17.75
CA ASN A 232 13.69 -12.93 -18.75
C ASN A 232 14.30 -11.52 -18.67
N VAL A 233 15.59 -11.43 -18.32
CA VAL A 233 16.34 -10.17 -18.27
C VAL A 233 17.23 -9.96 -19.50
N GLY A 234 17.17 -10.85 -20.50
CA GLY A 234 17.85 -10.68 -21.78
C GLY A 234 16.97 -10.04 -22.85
N GLU A 235 17.61 -9.65 -23.96
CA GLU A 235 17.02 -8.86 -25.06
C GLU A 235 16.29 -9.71 -26.13
N SER A 236 16.10 -11.01 -25.91
CA SER A 236 15.38 -11.88 -26.86
C SER A 236 14.61 -13.01 -26.19
N GLU A 237 13.66 -13.60 -26.94
CA GLU A 237 12.87 -14.76 -26.49
C GLU A 237 13.74 -16.03 -26.41
N ASP A 238 13.63 -16.78 -25.31
CA ASP A 238 14.24 -18.11 -25.19
C ASP A 238 13.34 -19.08 -24.41
N THR A 239 13.74 -20.35 -24.32
CA THR A 239 13.03 -21.38 -23.57
C THR A 239 13.98 -22.16 -22.66
N GLN A 240 13.71 -22.19 -21.35
CA GLN A 240 14.54 -22.88 -20.36
C GLN A 240 13.79 -23.90 -19.50
N GLU A 241 14.53 -24.91 -19.04
CA GLU A 241 14.03 -25.85 -18.03
C GLU A 241 14.02 -25.20 -16.63
N ILE A 242 12.94 -25.45 -15.88
CA ILE A 242 12.78 -24.94 -14.51
C ILE A 242 12.52 -26.12 -13.60
N THR A 243 13.35 -26.25 -12.57
CA THR A 243 13.29 -27.33 -11.60
C THR A 243 13.02 -26.79 -10.20
N ALA A 244 12.33 -27.59 -9.41
CA ALA A 244 12.04 -27.35 -8.02
C ALA A 244 12.43 -28.58 -7.20
N SER A 245 13.26 -28.40 -6.17
CA SER A 245 13.71 -29.46 -5.28
C SER A 245 13.38 -29.15 -3.83
N ILE A 246 13.09 -30.19 -3.03
CA ILE A 246 12.80 -30.08 -1.58
C ILE A 246 13.90 -30.81 -0.82
N TRP A 247 14.42 -30.16 0.21
CA TRP A 247 15.54 -30.56 1.04
C TRP A 247 15.13 -30.60 2.51
N ASP A 248 15.92 -31.28 3.33
CA ASP A 248 15.83 -31.11 4.78
C ASP A 248 16.19 -29.67 5.22
N GLU A 249 15.90 -29.35 6.48
CA GLU A 249 16.07 -28.01 7.06
C GLU A 249 17.50 -27.45 6.88
N ASN A 250 18.49 -28.32 6.87
CA ASN A 250 19.91 -27.97 6.78
C ASN A 250 20.49 -28.00 5.36
N LEU A 251 19.67 -28.30 4.33
CA LEU A 251 20.12 -28.48 2.95
C LEU A 251 21.20 -29.56 2.79
N GLU A 252 21.25 -30.54 3.70
CA GLU A 252 22.21 -31.63 3.65
C GLU A 252 21.73 -32.77 2.74
N LYS A 253 20.41 -32.91 2.58
CA LYS A 253 19.80 -34.01 1.84
C LYS A 253 18.60 -33.59 1.02
N GLU A 254 18.71 -33.77 -0.30
CA GLU A 254 17.58 -33.67 -1.22
C GLU A 254 16.58 -34.82 -0.97
N LEU A 255 15.31 -34.47 -0.84
CA LEU A 255 14.21 -35.39 -0.59
C LEU A 255 13.38 -35.60 -1.86
N LEU A 256 13.07 -34.53 -2.59
CA LEU A 256 12.17 -34.55 -3.75
C LEU A 256 12.65 -33.57 -4.82
N GLU A 257 12.28 -33.85 -6.07
CA GLU A 257 12.52 -32.97 -7.22
C GLU A 257 11.33 -33.08 -8.18
N THR A 258 11.01 -31.96 -8.85
CA THR A 258 10.06 -31.88 -9.96
C THR A 258 10.50 -30.84 -10.99
N GLU A 259 10.04 -31.02 -12.22
CA GLU A 259 10.27 -30.12 -13.35
C GLU A 259 8.95 -29.43 -13.74
N TYR A 260 9.05 -28.31 -14.46
CA TYR A 260 7.93 -27.55 -15.02
C TYR A 260 7.16 -28.35 -16.10
N ASP A 261 5.86 -28.60 -15.87
CA ASP A 261 5.02 -29.57 -16.61
C ASP A 261 4.43 -29.05 -17.95
N SER A 262 5.13 -28.21 -18.71
CA SER A 262 4.68 -27.72 -20.03
C SER A 262 5.11 -28.59 -21.21
N GLY A 263 5.98 -29.58 -21.00
CA GLY A 263 6.49 -30.47 -22.05
C GLY A 263 7.51 -29.83 -23.00
N GLY A 264 8.02 -28.63 -22.70
CA GLY A 264 9.04 -27.95 -23.50
C GLY A 264 9.90 -26.92 -22.78
N GLY A 265 9.75 -26.72 -21.47
CA GLY A 265 10.37 -25.60 -20.73
C GLY A 265 9.46 -24.38 -20.64
N LEU A 266 9.90 -23.35 -19.93
CA LEU A 266 9.25 -22.04 -19.86
C LEU A 266 9.79 -21.19 -21.02
N THR A 267 8.91 -20.68 -21.88
CA THR A 267 9.27 -19.70 -22.93
C THR A 267 8.88 -18.31 -22.43
N LEU A 268 9.82 -17.36 -22.50
CA LEU A 268 9.59 -15.94 -22.13
C LEU A 268 10.17 -15.02 -23.19
N SER A 269 9.38 -14.04 -23.62
CA SER A 269 9.82 -12.91 -24.44
C SER A 269 10.74 -11.96 -23.67
N GLU A 270 11.36 -11.01 -24.36
CA GLU A 270 12.19 -9.96 -23.76
C GLU A 270 11.42 -9.23 -22.63
N ASN A 271 12.06 -9.08 -21.47
CA ASN A 271 11.50 -8.43 -20.28
C ASN A 271 10.20 -9.04 -19.74
N GLU A 272 9.78 -10.21 -20.24
CA GLU A 272 8.57 -10.89 -19.76
C GLU A 272 8.83 -11.49 -18.38
N ASN A 273 7.87 -11.27 -17.47
CA ASN A 273 7.82 -11.90 -16.16
C ASN A 273 6.62 -12.84 -16.10
N LYS A 274 6.84 -14.09 -15.72
CA LYS A 274 5.77 -15.06 -15.56
C LYS A 274 5.78 -15.67 -14.17
N THR A 275 4.62 -15.64 -13.53
CA THR A 275 4.35 -16.45 -12.34
C THR A 275 4.09 -17.89 -12.76
N ILE A 276 4.94 -18.79 -12.30
CA ILE A 276 4.72 -20.23 -12.34
C ILE A 276 3.89 -20.61 -11.12
N ASP A 277 2.76 -21.29 -11.34
CA ASP A 277 1.81 -21.65 -10.28
C ASP A 277 1.29 -23.08 -10.48
N HIS A 278 0.43 -23.56 -9.59
CA HIS A 278 -0.26 -24.82 -9.75
C HIS A 278 -1.01 -24.87 -11.08
N PRO A 279 -0.83 -25.92 -11.92
CA PRO A 279 -0.22 -27.23 -11.63
C PRO A 279 1.22 -27.43 -12.15
N GLU A 280 1.94 -26.38 -12.47
CA GLU A 280 3.14 -26.39 -13.32
C GLU A 280 4.40 -26.93 -12.59
N LEU A 281 4.66 -26.51 -11.34
CA LEU A 281 5.71 -27.07 -10.46
C LEU A 281 5.10 -27.85 -9.30
N LYS A 282 4.58 -29.07 -9.55
CA LYS A 282 3.81 -29.85 -8.56
C LYS A 282 4.55 -31.05 -7.95
N PHE A 283 4.38 -31.23 -6.65
CA PHE A 283 4.78 -32.43 -5.93
C PHE A 283 3.56 -33.32 -5.66
N GLU A 284 3.58 -34.51 -6.27
CA GLU A 284 2.51 -35.49 -6.12
C GLU A 284 2.54 -36.15 -4.72
N HIS A 285 1.36 -36.34 -4.13
CA HIS A 285 1.22 -36.97 -2.81
C HIS A 285 1.91 -38.31 -2.69
N SER A 286 1.86 -39.12 -3.76
CA SER A 286 2.53 -40.42 -3.81
C SER A 286 4.05 -40.33 -3.69
N LYS A 287 4.67 -39.21 -4.08
CA LYS A 287 6.12 -38.98 -4.01
C LYS A 287 6.56 -38.46 -2.64
N TYR A 288 5.80 -37.55 -2.01
CA TYR A 288 6.22 -36.87 -0.79
C TYR A 288 5.80 -37.55 0.52
N LYS A 289 4.74 -38.37 0.52
CA LYS A 289 4.13 -38.92 1.75
C LYS A 289 5.06 -39.74 2.67
N ASP A 290 6.08 -40.38 2.10
CA ASP A 290 7.01 -41.24 2.84
C ASP A 290 8.37 -40.54 3.08
N LYS A 291 8.47 -39.26 2.68
CA LYS A 291 9.71 -38.47 2.73
C LYS A 291 9.59 -37.23 3.61
N LEU A 292 8.39 -36.67 3.72
CA LEU A 292 8.07 -35.55 4.62
C LEU A 292 7.36 -36.10 5.86
N SER A 293 7.78 -35.65 7.04
CA SER A 293 7.21 -36.05 8.33
C SER A 293 6.69 -34.83 9.07
N HIS A 294 5.61 -34.99 9.83
CA HIS A 294 5.07 -33.92 10.66
C HIS A 294 6.09 -33.42 11.69
N GLY A 295 5.98 -32.15 12.08
CA GLY A 295 6.85 -31.51 13.05
C GLY A 295 8.19 -31.06 12.48
N ASN A 296 8.38 -31.02 11.16
CA ASN A 296 9.66 -30.63 10.56
C ASN A 296 9.51 -29.47 9.59
N VAL A 297 10.53 -28.62 9.57
CA VAL A 297 10.73 -27.58 8.55
C VAL A 297 11.52 -28.19 7.40
N TYR A 298 11.14 -27.86 6.17
CA TYR A 298 11.83 -28.24 4.96
C TYR A 298 12.15 -27.00 4.15
N LYS A 299 13.19 -27.08 3.33
CA LYS A 299 13.58 -26.03 2.40
C LYS A 299 13.32 -26.46 0.96
N TYR A 300 13.14 -25.51 0.07
CA TYR A 300 13.08 -25.76 -1.36
C TYR A 300 13.92 -24.78 -2.15
N ILE A 301 14.39 -25.24 -3.30
CA ILE A 301 15.17 -24.45 -4.24
C ILE A 301 14.49 -24.55 -5.59
N VAL A 302 14.23 -23.39 -6.20
CA VAL A 302 13.81 -23.26 -7.59
C VAL A 302 15.02 -22.80 -8.39
N LYS A 303 15.20 -23.41 -9.55
CA LYS A 303 16.36 -23.18 -10.42
C LYS A 303 15.94 -23.12 -11.89
N THR A 304 16.50 -22.17 -12.62
CA THR A 304 16.53 -22.10 -14.10
C THR A 304 17.88 -22.62 -14.61
N GLU A 305 18.12 -22.57 -15.92
CA GLU A 305 19.44 -22.95 -16.45
C GLU A 305 20.53 -21.93 -16.07
N ASP A 306 20.15 -20.67 -15.86
CA ASP A 306 21.06 -19.55 -15.59
C ASP A 306 21.12 -19.11 -14.12
N ASP A 307 20.06 -19.34 -13.36
CA ASP A 307 19.86 -18.75 -12.04
C ASP A 307 19.19 -19.72 -11.05
N GLU A 308 19.37 -19.48 -9.76
CA GLU A 308 18.68 -20.20 -8.68
C GLU A 308 18.27 -19.22 -7.58
N LEU A 309 17.24 -19.56 -6.80
CA LEU A 309 16.82 -18.72 -5.68
C LEU A 309 18.00 -18.37 -4.77
N ASP A 310 18.27 -17.06 -4.62
CA ASP A 310 19.32 -16.54 -3.75
C ASP A 310 19.20 -17.06 -2.31
N GLU A 311 17.95 -17.14 -1.82
CA GLU A 311 17.62 -17.75 -0.54
C GLU A 311 16.62 -18.89 -0.74
N PRO A 312 16.96 -20.13 -0.32
CA PRO A 312 16.03 -21.25 -0.38
C PRO A 312 14.75 -20.96 0.42
N GLY A 313 13.60 -21.10 -0.24
CA GLY A 313 12.30 -20.98 0.42
C GLY A 313 12.12 -22.07 1.48
N SER A 314 11.22 -21.86 2.44
CA SER A 314 10.98 -22.82 3.51
C SER A 314 9.50 -22.99 3.82
N PHE A 315 9.13 -24.20 4.26
CA PHE A 315 7.78 -24.52 4.71
C PHE A 315 7.80 -25.55 5.83
N TYR A 316 6.83 -25.46 6.72
CA TYR A 316 6.65 -26.36 7.85
C TYR A 316 5.61 -27.43 7.51
N VAL A 317 5.88 -28.68 7.86
CA VAL A 317 4.95 -29.80 7.68
C VAL A 317 4.35 -30.17 9.03
N GLY A 318 3.06 -29.89 9.23
CA GLY A 318 2.34 -30.18 10.47
C GLY A 318 1.07 -31.01 10.26
N LYS A 319 0.49 -31.50 11.36
CA LYS A 319 -0.86 -32.06 11.39
C LYS A 319 -1.90 -30.93 11.35
N LYS A 320 -3.12 -31.21 10.90
CA LYS A 320 -4.19 -30.20 10.90
C LYS A 320 -4.61 -29.87 12.33
N GLY A 321 -4.82 -28.60 12.68
CA GLY A 321 -5.15 -28.20 14.05
C GLY A 321 -3.91 -28.13 14.95
N THR A 322 -4.14 -27.99 16.24
CA THR A 322 -3.14 -28.19 17.30
C THR A 322 -2.87 -29.67 17.49
N HIS A 323 -1.60 -30.06 17.65
CA HIS A 323 -1.26 -31.44 18.01
C HIS A 323 -0.03 -31.44 18.90
N LEU A 324 -0.15 -31.86 20.16
CA LEU A 324 0.89 -31.75 21.18
C LEU A 324 1.54 -33.11 21.45
N ASN A 325 2.80 -33.24 21.06
CA ASN A 325 3.58 -34.47 21.21
C ASN A 325 4.65 -34.28 22.30
N LEU A 326 4.83 -35.29 23.13
CA LEU A 326 5.94 -35.33 24.09
C LEU A 326 7.23 -35.67 23.33
N THR A 327 8.34 -34.99 23.65
CA THR A 327 9.62 -35.27 22.99
C THR A 327 10.39 -36.36 23.71
N ASN A 328 10.83 -37.40 22.96
CA ASN A 328 11.45 -38.71 23.32
C ASN A 328 12.46 -38.85 24.50
N ASP A 329 12.68 -37.85 25.34
CA ASP A 329 13.40 -37.88 26.62
C ASP A 329 12.43 -37.57 27.81
N ASP A 330 11.25 -38.20 27.76
CA ASP A 330 9.90 -37.66 28.05
C ASP A 330 9.50 -37.12 29.44
N ILE A 331 10.16 -37.40 30.56
CA ILE A 331 9.77 -36.77 31.84
C ILE A 331 11.02 -36.66 32.72
N GLU A 332 11.46 -35.44 33.00
CA GLU A 332 12.55 -35.21 33.93
C GLU A 332 12.03 -35.11 35.36
N THR A 333 12.75 -35.72 36.29
CA THR A 333 12.49 -35.57 37.72
C THR A 333 13.75 -35.06 38.41
N SER A 334 13.61 -34.01 39.21
CA SER A 334 14.69 -33.46 40.02
C SER A 334 14.24 -33.32 41.46
N GLU A 335 15.11 -33.65 42.42
CA GLU A 335 14.79 -33.61 43.85
C GLU A 335 15.51 -32.44 44.52
N GLU A 336 14.77 -31.65 45.31
CA GLU A 336 15.31 -30.59 46.15
C GLU A 336 14.65 -30.63 47.53
N ASP A 337 15.41 -31.04 48.55
CA ASP A 337 14.96 -31.23 49.93
C ASP A 337 13.70 -32.12 50.05
N ASP A 338 12.59 -31.57 50.55
CA ASP A 338 11.31 -32.26 50.75
C ASP A 338 10.44 -32.23 49.47
N ASN A 339 10.89 -31.57 48.39
CA ASN A 339 10.15 -31.41 47.14
C ASN A 339 10.81 -32.16 45.98
N MET A 340 10.00 -32.50 44.97
CA MET A 340 10.41 -33.05 43.70
C MET A 340 9.76 -32.26 42.57
N THR A 341 10.56 -31.83 41.60
CA THR A 341 10.05 -31.22 40.37
C THR A 341 9.96 -32.28 39.29
N ILE A 342 8.79 -32.41 38.67
CA ILE A 342 8.51 -33.25 37.50
C ILE A 342 8.34 -32.29 36.32
N SER A 343 9.06 -32.47 35.22
CA SER A 343 8.94 -31.61 34.04
C SER A 343 8.84 -32.42 32.75
N ALA A 344 8.15 -31.86 31.76
CA ALA A 344 7.98 -32.47 30.44
C ALA A 344 8.03 -31.42 29.33
N ASP A 345 8.78 -31.75 28.27
CA ASP A 345 8.85 -30.96 27.05
C ASP A 345 7.77 -31.39 26.06
N VAL A 346 6.91 -30.45 25.69
CA VAL A 346 5.76 -30.63 24.82
C VAL A 346 5.98 -29.85 23.52
N ARG A 347 5.98 -30.55 22.40
CA ARG A 347 6.17 -29.99 21.06
C ARG A 347 4.87 -29.95 20.28
N ASN A 348 4.51 -28.79 19.75
CA ASN A 348 3.37 -28.65 18.85
C ASN A 348 3.72 -29.10 17.43
N VAL A 349 3.29 -30.29 17.03
CA VAL A 349 3.45 -30.83 15.68
C VAL A 349 2.28 -30.49 14.75
N GLY A 350 1.33 -29.68 15.21
CA GLY A 350 0.22 -29.11 14.46
C GLY A 350 0.61 -27.91 13.60
N ILE A 351 -0.31 -27.42 12.75
CA ILE A 351 -0.16 -26.18 11.96
C ILE A 351 -0.86 -24.95 12.60
N GLU A 352 -1.55 -25.14 13.71
CA GLU A 352 -2.18 -24.08 14.50
C GLU A 352 -1.44 -23.95 15.85
N ASN A 353 -1.38 -22.73 16.38
CA ASN A 353 -0.81 -22.47 17.70
C ASN A 353 -1.72 -23.07 18.77
N ALA A 354 -1.13 -23.67 19.80
CA ALA A 354 -1.86 -24.10 20.98
C ALA A 354 -1.87 -22.95 21.97
N THR A 355 -3.06 -22.47 22.33
CA THR A 355 -3.27 -21.45 23.35
C THR A 355 -4.02 -22.08 24.53
N SER A 356 -3.43 -21.99 25.71
CA SER A 356 -3.95 -22.51 26.97
C SER A 356 -4.30 -24.00 26.88
N ALA A 357 -3.43 -24.80 26.26
CA ALA A 357 -3.67 -26.23 26.14
C ALA A 357 -3.41 -26.95 27.47
N ASP A 358 -4.38 -27.76 27.90
CA ASP A 358 -4.32 -28.50 29.16
C ASP A 358 -3.36 -29.68 29.07
N ILE A 359 -2.32 -29.68 29.90
CA ILE A 359 -1.40 -30.79 30.13
C ILE A 359 -1.63 -31.32 31.54
N THR A 360 -2.07 -32.56 31.65
CA THR A 360 -2.51 -33.15 32.93
C THR A 360 -1.48 -34.13 33.44
N LEU A 361 -1.11 -33.99 34.72
CA LEU A 361 -0.33 -34.97 35.47
C LEU A 361 -1.26 -35.76 36.38
N GLU A 362 -1.24 -37.08 36.30
CA GLU A 362 -2.05 -38.01 37.10
C GLU A 362 -1.16 -38.96 37.91
N PHE A 363 -1.47 -39.13 39.20
CA PHE A 363 -0.93 -40.20 40.04
C PHE A 363 -1.90 -41.39 40.01
N ASP A 364 -1.53 -42.43 39.25
CA ASP A 364 -2.39 -43.58 38.95
C ASP A 364 -2.91 -44.30 40.21
N ASP A 365 -2.17 -44.25 41.32
CA ASP A 365 -2.47 -44.97 42.55
C ASP A 365 -3.03 -44.10 43.69
N LEU A 366 -2.99 -42.77 43.55
CA LEU A 366 -3.46 -41.82 44.57
C LEU A 366 -4.73 -41.06 44.15
N ASN A 367 -5.16 -41.18 42.89
CA ASN A 367 -6.28 -40.42 42.33
C ASN A 367 -6.08 -38.90 42.52
N ILE A 368 -4.84 -38.45 42.34
CA ILE A 368 -4.44 -37.04 42.36
C ILE A 368 -4.16 -36.63 40.92
N THR A 369 -4.75 -35.53 40.48
CA THR A 369 -4.53 -34.95 39.14
C THR A 369 -4.20 -33.47 39.27
N ASP A 370 -3.19 -32.97 38.55
CA ASP A 370 -2.89 -31.54 38.43
C ASP A 370 -2.74 -31.15 36.95
N THR A 371 -3.41 -30.08 36.53
CA THR A 371 -3.44 -29.64 35.13
C THR A 371 -2.73 -28.30 34.99
N ARG A 372 -1.85 -28.19 33.99
CA ARG A 372 -1.15 -26.96 33.63
C ARG A 372 -1.52 -26.56 32.21
N THR A 373 -1.71 -25.26 32.00
CA THR A 373 -1.94 -24.71 30.66
C THR A 373 -0.61 -24.39 29.99
N LEU A 374 -0.50 -24.73 28.70
CA LEU A 374 0.68 -24.42 27.89
C LEU A 374 0.29 -23.64 26.63
N ASP A 375 0.98 -22.52 26.41
CA ASP A 375 0.99 -21.79 25.13
C ASP A 375 2.21 -22.22 24.32
N VAL A 376 2.00 -22.77 23.12
CA VAL A 376 3.09 -23.19 22.25
C VAL A 376 2.75 -23.01 20.77
N ASP A 377 3.57 -22.21 20.10
CA ASP A 377 3.47 -21.96 18.67
C ASP A 377 3.68 -23.23 17.84
N TYR A 378 3.15 -23.26 16.61
CA TYR A 378 3.35 -24.39 15.71
C TYR A 378 4.86 -24.67 15.49
N GLY A 379 5.25 -25.93 15.58
CA GLY A 379 6.63 -26.38 15.43
C GLY A 379 7.55 -26.11 16.64
N ALA A 380 7.13 -25.28 17.59
CA ALA A 380 7.87 -24.96 18.81
C ALA A 380 7.69 -26.02 19.90
N THR A 381 8.58 -25.98 20.89
CA THR A 381 8.55 -26.80 22.11
C THR A 381 8.40 -25.88 23.31
N GLY A 382 7.47 -26.20 24.20
CA GLY A 382 7.35 -25.59 25.52
C GLY A 382 7.55 -26.62 26.62
N THR A 383 7.79 -26.17 27.84
CA THR A 383 8.03 -27.03 29.01
C THR A 383 6.96 -26.77 30.07
N VAL A 384 6.41 -27.84 30.64
CA VAL A 384 5.53 -27.79 31.81
C VAL A 384 6.22 -28.41 33.02
N GLU A 385 6.02 -27.85 34.20
CA GLU A 385 6.65 -28.28 35.44
C GLU A 385 5.64 -28.37 36.58
N TRP A 386 5.79 -29.40 37.42
CA TRP A 386 5.02 -29.63 38.64
C TRP A 386 5.98 -29.80 39.82
N THR A 387 5.67 -29.17 40.96
CA THR A 387 6.42 -29.38 42.21
C THR A 387 5.57 -30.19 43.19
N VAL A 388 6.06 -31.36 43.59
CA VAL A 388 5.38 -32.30 44.48
C VAL A 388 6.14 -32.43 45.79
N ASN A 389 5.46 -32.28 46.92
CA ASN A 389 6.05 -32.50 48.24
C ASN A 389 6.12 -34.00 48.54
N LYS A 390 7.34 -34.55 48.59
CA LYS A 390 7.61 -35.97 48.84
C LYS A 390 7.14 -36.44 50.21
N THR A 391 7.08 -35.55 51.19
CA THR A 391 6.64 -35.88 52.55
C THR A 391 5.12 -35.96 52.70
N ALA A 392 4.38 -35.35 51.76
CA ALA A 392 2.92 -35.46 51.67
C ALA A 392 2.48 -36.76 50.98
N LEU A 393 3.34 -37.35 50.14
CA LEU A 393 3.08 -38.63 49.49
C LEU A 393 3.20 -39.80 50.50
N PRO A 394 2.33 -40.83 50.38
CA PRO A 394 2.51 -42.09 51.11
C PRO A 394 3.89 -42.69 50.89
N VAL A 395 4.39 -43.48 51.85
CA VAL A 395 5.70 -44.13 51.70
C VAL A 395 5.60 -45.21 50.61
N GLY A 396 6.31 -45.03 49.49
CA GLY A 396 6.28 -45.98 48.36
C GLY A 396 6.72 -45.39 47.03
N GLU A 397 6.75 -46.23 46.00
CA GLU A 397 6.83 -45.81 44.59
C GLU A 397 5.40 -45.54 44.07
N HIS A 398 5.23 -44.42 43.36
CA HIS A 398 3.97 -43.98 42.77
C HIS A 398 4.16 -43.76 41.27
N ASP A 399 3.28 -44.32 40.45
CA ASP A 399 3.31 -44.16 39.00
C ASP A 399 2.61 -42.83 38.63
N VAL A 400 3.28 -42.05 37.78
CA VAL A 400 2.84 -40.73 37.33
C VAL A 400 2.70 -40.75 35.82
N THR A 401 1.55 -40.30 35.31
CA THR A 401 1.27 -40.19 33.87
C THR A 401 1.05 -38.72 33.51
N ILE A 402 1.68 -38.25 32.43
CA ILE A 402 1.44 -36.94 31.83
C ILE A 402 0.67 -37.14 30.53
N ASP A 403 -0.47 -36.46 30.37
CA ASP A 403 -1.36 -36.50 29.20
C ASP A 403 -1.48 -35.11 28.57
N THR A 404 -1.17 -34.99 27.28
CA THR A 404 -1.31 -33.76 26.48
C THR A 404 -2.65 -33.69 25.72
N GLY A 405 -3.52 -34.70 25.87
CA GLY A 405 -4.71 -34.94 25.06
C GLY A 405 -4.44 -35.69 23.75
N ASP A 406 -3.22 -35.58 23.23
CA ASP A 406 -2.76 -36.23 21.99
C ASP A 406 -1.78 -37.39 22.24
N GLU A 407 -1.01 -37.32 23.33
CA GLU A 407 0.02 -38.29 23.72
C GLU A 407 0.13 -38.39 25.24
N THR A 408 0.53 -39.57 25.72
CA THR A 408 0.73 -39.86 27.15
C THR A 408 2.11 -40.44 27.40
N ALA A 409 2.81 -40.01 28.44
CA ALA A 409 4.03 -40.63 28.94
C ALA A 409 3.93 -40.90 30.46
N SER A 410 4.68 -41.87 30.96
CA SER A 410 4.64 -42.21 32.39
C SER A 410 6.04 -42.33 33.00
N THR A 411 6.17 -41.96 34.27
CA THR A 411 7.37 -42.10 35.11
C THR A 411 6.99 -42.60 36.51
N THR A 412 7.96 -42.78 37.42
CA THR A 412 7.71 -43.21 38.79
C THR A 412 8.42 -42.26 39.77
N VAL A 413 7.72 -41.87 40.84
CA VAL A 413 8.25 -41.01 41.93
C VAL A 413 8.17 -41.71 43.28
N VAL A 414 9.00 -41.31 44.25
CA VAL A 414 9.08 -41.96 45.58
C VAL A 414 8.66 -41.02 46.72
N GLY A 415 7.65 -41.42 47.49
CA GLY A 415 7.18 -40.71 48.69
C GLY A 415 7.96 -41.08 49.96
N GLU A 416 8.16 -40.10 50.85
CA GLU A 416 9.06 -40.19 52.00
C GLU A 416 8.42 -39.91 53.37
N SER A 417 7.08 -39.76 53.46
CA SER A 417 6.30 -39.37 54.65
C SER A 417 7.07 -39.33 55.99
N THR A 418 7.35 -38.12 56.48
CA THR A 418 8.28 -37.86 57.59
C THR A 418 7.58 -37.87 58.95
N GLY A 419 7.28 -39.06 59.49
CA GLY A 419 6.96 -39.15 60.91
C GLY A 419 6.46 -40.51 61.40
N ASP A 420 7.04 -41.01 62.50
CA ASP A 420 6.56 -42.17 63.28
C ASP A 420 5.14 -41.98 63.89
N GLY A 421 4.44 -40.90 63.52
CA GLY A 421 3.14 -40.49 64.03
C GLY A 421 1.98 -40.56 63.04
N GLY A 422 2.20 -40.33 61.74
CA GLY A 422 1.11 -40.01 60.78
C GLY A 422 0.39 -38.70 61.11
N THR A 423 -0.21 -38.06 60.10
CA THR A 423 -1.08 -36.89 60.24
C THR A 423 -2.24 -36.96 59.24
N PHE A 424 -3.33 -36.27 59.50
CA PHE A 424 -4.25 -35.91 58.41
C PHE A 424 -3.63 -34.77 57.61
N VAL A 425 -3.65 -34.90 56.29
CA VAL A 425 -3.17 -33.88 55.35
C VAL A 425 -4.37 -33.42 54.55
N VAL A 426 -4.57 -32.12 54.48
CA VAL A 426 -5.57 -31.53 53.58
C VAL A 426 -4.92 -31.52 52.20
N VAL A 427 -5.49 -32.25 51.26
CA VAL A 427 -4.88 -32.50 49.95
C VAL A 427 -5.61 -31.80 48.82
N GLU A 428 -6.84 -31.38 49.04
CA GLU A 428 -7.70 -30.80 48.01
C GLU A 428 -8.66 -29.78 48.63
N ASP A 429 -8.75 -28.61 47.99
CA ASP A 429 -9.86 -27.68 48.20
C ASP A 429 -10.99 -28.06 47.23
N GLU A 430 -12.13 -28.48 47.76
CA GLU A 430 -13.30 -28.82 46.93
C GLU A 430 -14.29 -27.65 46.79
N GLY A 431 -13.94 -26.48 47.34
CA GLY A 431 -14.67 -25.24 47.15
C GLY A 431 -15.76 -24.95 48.18
N ALA A 432 -16.31 -23.74 48.07
CA ALA A 432 -17.48 -23.28 48.80
C ALA A 432 -18.65 -23.00 47.85
N GLY A 433 -19.86 -23.42 48.22
CA GLY A 433 -21.06 -23.19 47.41
C GLY A 433 -21.01 -23.93 46.07
N ASN A 434 -21.46 -23.26 45.01
CA ASN A 434 -21.40 -23.77 43.64
C ASN A 434 -20.33 -22.98 42.88
N ASP A 435 -19.22 -23.64 42.51
CA ASP A 435 -18.12 -23.03 41.76
C ASP A 435 -17.51 -21.78 42.44
N GLN A 436 -17.33 -21.84 43.77
CA GLN A 436 -16.85 -20.72 44.58
C GLN A 436 -17.79 -19.49 44.60
N ILE A 437 -19.04 -19.66 44.20
CA ILE A 437 -20.08 -18.65 44.27
C ILE A 437 -21.12 -19.09 45.31
N VAL A 438 -21.39 -18.18 46.26
CA VAL A 438 -22.38 -18.36 47.32
C VAL A 438 -23.44 -17.28 47.18
N GLU A 439 -24.65 -17.69 46.85
CA GLU A 439 -25.82 -16.80 46.79
C GLU A 439 -26.44 -16.65 48.18
N ASP A 440 -26.77 -15.43 48.59
CA ASP A 440 -27.52 -15.18 49.81
C ASP A 440 -29.03 -15.40 49.62
N ASP A 441 -29.43 -16.67 49.50
CA ASP A 441 -30.83 -17.07 49.41
C ASP A 441 -31.48 -17.35 50.80
N GLY A 442 -30.75 -17.04 51.88
CA GLY A 442 -31.13 -17.32 53.26
C GLY A 442 -31.01 -18.79 53.67
N THR A 443 -30.22 -19.60 52.94
CA THR A 443 -29.90 -20.98 53.31
C THR A 443 -28.41 -21.18 53.60
N PRO A 444 -28.02 -22.15 54.46
CA PRO A 444 -26.62 -22.47 54.67
C PRO A 444 -25.96 -23.01 53.41
N PHE A 445 -24.72 -22.60 53.16
CA PHE A 445 -23.87 -23.14 52.10
C PHE A 445 -22.84 -24.12 52.65
N GLU A 446 -22.27 -24.96 51.78
CA GLU A 446 -21.26 -25.94 52.16
C GLU A 446 -19.87 -25.47 51.74
N VAL A 447 -18.87 -25.65 52.60
CA VAL A 447 -17.44 -25.64 52.23
C VAL A 447 -16.91 -27.06 52.33
N ARG A 448 -16.13 -27.49 51.33
CA ARG A 448 -15.67 -28.88 51.20
C ARG A 448 -14.16 -28.94 51.04
N ALA A 449 -13.52 -29.94 51.65
CA ALA A 449 -12.10 -30.19 51.46
C ALA A 449 -11.77 -31.69 51.55
N GLY A 450 -10.88 -32.13 50.66
CA GLY A 450 -10.34 -33.49 50.65
C GLY A 450 -9.25 -33.64 51.72
N VAL A 451 -9.42 -34.64 52.59
CA VAL A 451 -8.44 -34.94 53.65
C VAL A 451 -7.99 -36.39 53.51
N ILE A 452 -6.67 -36.61 53.45
CA ILE A 452 -6.05 -37.95 53.43
C ILE A 452 -5.36 -38.27 54.75
N SER A 453 -5.40 -39.54 55.13
CA SER A 453 -4.68 -40.05 56.29
C SER A 453 -3.33 -40.64 55.91
N THR A 454 -2.25 -39.99 56.37
CA THR A 454 -0.87 -40.51 56.25
C THR A 454 -0.50 -41.47 57.41
N TYR A 455 -1.44 -41.74 58.32
CA TYR A 455 -1.24 -42.70 59.40
C TYR A 455 -1.04 -44.12 58.85
N SER A 456 -0.12 -44.89 59.45
CA SER A 456 0.11 -46.30 59.10
C SER A 456 -0.93 -47.27 59.70
N ASN A 457 -1.89 -46.76 60.46
CA ASN A 457 -2.90 -47.52 61.18
C ASN A 457 -4.31 -47.04 60.86
N ASN A 458 -5.25 -47.99 60.83
CA ASN A 458 -6.65 -47.73 60.48
C ASN A 458 -7.44 -47.05 61.61
N ASN A 459 -8.58 -46.45 61.27
CA ASN A 459 -9.58 -45.84 62.17
C ASN A 459 -9.04 -44.70 63.05
N VAL A 460 -8.17 -43.85 62.52
CA VAL A 460 -7.66 -42.67 63.23
C VAL A 460 -8.74 -41.59 63.22
N LYS A 461 -8.96 -40.93 64.37
CA LYS A 461 -9.96 -39.86 64.52
C LYS A 461 -9.28 -38.54 64.82
N ARG A 462 -9.54 -37.52 64.00
CA ARG A 462 -9.04 -36.15 64.20
C ARG A 462 -10.12 -35.12 63.87
N ASP A 463 -9.91 -33.90 64.36
CA ASP A 463 -10.78 -32.77 64.09
C ASP A 463 -10.16 -31.99 62.92
N VAL A 464 -11.00 -31.60 61.96
CA VAL A 464 -10.68 -30.75 60.81
C VAL A 464 -11.47 -29.45 61.01
N THR A 465 -10.83 -28.30 60.86
CA THR A 465 -11.41 -26.99 61.21
C THR A 465 -11.43 -26.08 59.99
N LEU A 466 -12.60 -25.55 59.66
CA LEU A 466 -12.78 -24.45 58.70
C LEU A 466 -12.67 -23.11 59.44
N THR A 467 -11.90 -22.18 58.88
CA THR A 467 -11.87 -20.78 59.34
C THR A 467 -12.13 -19.83 58.17
N ILE A 468 -13.04 -18.86 58.36
CA ILE A 468 -13.28 -17.71 57.45
C ILE A 468 -13.07 -16.45 58.28
N PRO A 469 -11.83 -15.92 58.36
CA PRO A 469 -11.46 -14.88 59.33
C PRO A 469 -12.30 -13.61 59.21
N ASP A 470 -12.55 -13.15 57.98
CA ASP A 470 -13.26 -11.91 57.68
C ASP A 470 -14.76 -11.97 58.05
N ALA A 471 -15.36 -13.16 58.03
CA ALA A 471 -16.74 -13.38 58.46
C ALA A 471 -16.84 -13.86 59.93
N GLY A 472 -15.69 -14.09 60.60
CA GLY A 472 -15.61 -14.61 61.96
C GLY A 472 -16.12 -16.05 62.09
N VAL A 473 -15.96 -16.88 61.06
CA VAL A 473 -16.37 -18.29 61.05
C VAL A 473 -15.24 -19.17 61.56
N GLU A 474 -15.54 -20.07 62.49
CA GLU A 474 -14.65 -21.16 62.94
C GLU A 474 -15.51 -22.40 63.25
N ILE A 475 -15.46 -23.42 62.38
CA ILE A 475 -16.29 -24.63 62.48
C ILE A 475 -15.39 -25.87 62.48
N GLY A 476 -15.50 -26.71 63.51
CA GLY A 476 -14.79 -28.00 63.58
C GLY A 476 -15.68 -29.17 63.22
N ASN A 477 -15.23 -30.05 62.33
CA ASN A 477 -15.84 -31.33 62.00
C ASN A 477 -14.88 -32.49 62.36
N ARG A 478 -15.41 -33.65 62.75
CA ARG A 478 -14.60 -34.78 63.23
C ARG A 478 -14.64 -35.95 62.27
N THR A 479 -13.50 -36.26 61.66
CA THR A 479 -13.35 -37.25 60.58
C THR A 479 -12.65 -38.51 61.07
N ILE A 480 -12.93 -39.66 60.44
CA ILE A 480 -12.33 -40.96 60.77
C ILE A 480 -11.83 -41.62 59.50
N LEU A 481 -10.52 -41.77 59.38
CA LEU A 481 -9.88 -42.34 58.19
C LEU A 481 -9.03 -43.57 58.55
N ASP A 482 -9.03 -44.55 57.67
CA ASP A 482 -8.07 -45.64 57.63
C ASP A 482 -6.71 -45.20 57.05
N SER A 483 -5.71 -46.09 57.03
CA SER A 483 -4.39 -45.78 56.50
C SER A 483 -4.45 -45.58 54.98
N GLY A 484 -4.03 -44.41 54.48
CA GLY A 484 -4.12 -44.06 53.05
C GLY A 484 -5.54 -43.80 52.55
N GLU A 485 -6.56 -43.78 53.41
CA GLU A 485 -7.93 -43.41 53.04
C GLU A 485 -8.04 -41.89 52.95
N SER A 486 -8.76 -41.41 51.93
CA SER A 486 -9.20 -40.03 51.79
C SER A 486 -10.72 -39.90 51.97
N GLU A 487 -11.17 -38.77 52.49
CA GLU A 487 -12.59 -38.42 52.63
C GLU A 487 -12.76 -36.90 52.45
N THR A 488 -13.86 -36.50 51.81
CA THR A 488 -14.31 -35.11 51.75
C THR A 488 -14.97 -34.71 53.07
N VAL A 489 -14.42 -33.70 53.72
CA VAL A 489 -15.03 -33.10 54.92
C VAL A 489 -15.90 -31.93 54.49
N VAL A 490 -17.17 -31.96 54.89
CA VAL A 490 -18.17 -30.92 54.57
C VAL A 490 -18.43 -30.06 55.82
N PHE A 491 -18.47 -28.75 55.64
CA PHE A 491 -18.80 -27.76 56.66
C PHE A 491 -20.03 -26.96 56.24
N ASP A 492 -21.11 -27.04 57.01
CA ASP A 492 -22.31 -26.21 56.81
C ASP A 492 -22.10 -24.81 57.43
N VAL A 493 -22.06 -23.78 56.59
CA VAL A 493 -21.92 -22.37 56.99
C VAL A 493 -23.26 -21.65 56.80
N ASP A 494 -23.84 -21.18 57.88
CA ASP A 494 -25.12 -20.45 57.86
C ASP A 494 -24.85 -18.94 57.82
N PRO A 495 -25.08 -18.26 56.67
CA PRO A 495 -24.70 -16.85 56.50
C PRO A 495 -25.39 -15.92 57.51
N ASP A 496 -26.61 -16.24 57.96
CA ASP A 496 -27.37 -15.47 58.96
C ASP A 496 -26.69 -15.38 60.33
N ASN A 497 -25.77 -16.30 60.65
CA ASN A 497 -25.06 -16.32 61.93
C ASN A 497 -23.72 -15.57 61.90
N HIS A 498 -23.32 -15.05 60.75
CA HIS A 498 -22.01 -14.48 60.49
C HIS A 498 -22.12 -13.11 59.80
N SER A 499 -20.99 -12.40 59.64
CA SER A 499 -20.97 -11.04 59.07
C SER A 499 -20.50 -11.08 57.63
N PHE A 500 -21.32 -11.67 56.75
CA PHE A 500 -21.09 -11.62 55.31
C PHE A 500 -21.65 -10.32 54.71
N GLU A 501 -20.87 -9.70 53.83
CA GLU A 501 -21.20 -8.52 53.05
C GLU A 501 -21.34 -8.97 51.58
N HIS A 502 -22.40 -8.53 50.90
CA HIS A 502 -22.61 -8.82 49.48
C HIS A 502 -21.55 -8.13 48.62
N GLY A 503 -21.25 -8.69 47.45
CA GLY A 503 -20.23 -8.14 46.56
C GLY A 503 -18.79 -8.38 47.01
N LYS A 504 -18.56 -9.26 47.99
CA LYS A 504 -17.23 -9.47 48.59
C LYS A 504 -16.73 -10.90 48.42
N VAL A 505 -15.43 -11.01 48.12
CA VAL A 505 -14.68 -12.27 48.15
C VAL A 505 -14.16 -12.54 49.57
N TYR A 506 -14.41 -13.75 50.07
CA TYR A 506 -13.97 -14.24 51.37
C TYR A 506 -12.93 -15.33 51.19
N GLU A 507 -11.81 -15.22 51.91
CA GLU A 507 -10.81 -16.29 52.02
C GLU A 507 -11.14 -17.23 53.18
N TYR A 508 -10.92 -18.53 52.97
CA TYR A 508 -11.05 -19.55 53.98
C TYR A 508 -9.84 -20.49 54.02
N ASP A 509 -9.65 -21.12 55.17
CA ASP A 509 -8.64 -22.17 55.36
C ASP A 509 -9.28 -23.38 56.03
N VAL A 510 -8.84 -24.57 55.61
CA VAL A 510 -9.22 -25.83 56.23
C VAL A 510 -7.98 -26.46 56.84
N GLN A 511 -8.00 -26.63 58.16
CA GLN A 511 -6.86 -27.14 58.93
C GLN A 511 -7.15 -28.53 59.49
N ALA A 512 -6.23 -29.47 59.23
CA ALA A 512 -6.21 -30.79 59.82
C ALA A 512 -4.87 -31.01 60.56
N GLU A 513 -4.92 -30.98 61.90
CA GLU A 513 -3.73 -31.09 62.75
C GLU A 513 -2.65 -30.02 62.46
N GLU A 514 -1.52 -30.40 61.85
CA GLU A 514 -0.41 -29.51 61.46
C GLU A 514 -0.45 -29.19 59.94
N SER A 515 -1.43 -29.71 59.21
CA SER A 515 -1.68 -29.42 57.78
C SER A 515 -2.78 -28.38 57.64
N SER A 516 -2.62 -27.47 56.69
CA SER A 516 -3.65 -26.56 56.18
C SER A 516 -3.85 -26.80 54.69
N LEU A 517 -4.73 -26.04 54.03
CA LEU A 517 -4.67 -25.93 52.58
C LEU A 517 -3.32 -25.35 52.15
N ASN A 518 -2.84 -25.77 50.97
CA ASN A 518 -1.60 -25.24 50.39
C ASN A 518 -1.75 -23.75 50.03
N GLU A 519 -2.93 -23.37 49.56
CA GLU A 519 -3.39 -22.01 49.31
C GLU A 519 -4.76 -21.84 49.98
N THR A 520 -5.04 -20.70 50.59
CA THR A 520 -6.37 -20.42 51.15
C THR A 520 -7.41 -20.47 50.04
N GLY A 521 -8.49 -21.21 50.24
CA GLY A 521 -9.62 -21.19 49.33
C GLY A 521 -10.32 -19.82 49.38
N SER A 522 -11.10 -19.50 48.36
CA SER A 522 -11.85 -18.24 48.32
C SER A 522 -13.18 -18.40 47.63
N PHE A 523 -14.20 -17.66 48.06
CA PHE A 523 -15.51 -17.64 47.41
C PHE A 523 -16.10 -16.23 47.40
N TYR A 524 -16.92 -15.95 46.40
CA TYR A 524 -17.71 -14.72 46.29
C TYR A 524 -19.07 -14.90 46.96
N PHE A 525 -19.47 -13.92 47.78
CA PHE A 525 -20.77 -13.88 48.44
C PHE A 525 -21.60 -12.72 47.87
N GLY A 526 -22.75 -13.02 47.26
CA GLY A 526 -23.56 -12.02 46.54
C GLY A 526 -25.07 -12.23 46.62
N HIS A 527 -25.83 -11.26 46.13
CA HIS A 527 -27.29 -11.33 46.02
C HIS A 527 -27.72 -12.37 44.97
N PRO A 528 -28.86 -13.06 45.15
CA PRO A 528 -29.39 -13.94 44.12
C PRO A 528 -29.75 -13.17 42.85
N GLY A 529 -29.24 -13.60 41.70
CA GLY A 529 -29.44 -12.90 40.43
C GLY A 529 -28.45 -11.77 40.19
N THR A 530 -28.93 -10.70 39.57
CA THR A 530 -28.17 -9.45 39.32
C THR A 530 -28.64 -8.39 40.32
N GLU A 531 -27.71 -7.62 40.89
CA GLU A 531 -28.03 -6.52 41.81
C GLU A 531 -26.97 -5.43 41.65
N PHE A 532 -27.37 -4.25 41.19
CA PHE A 532 -26.46 -3.13 40.88
C PHE A 532 -26.52 -2.04 41.95
N GLU A 533 -25.44 -1.90 42.73
CA GLU A 533 -25.32 -0.85 43.76
C GLU A 533 -24.50 0.33 43.25
N LEU A 534 -24.99 1.56 43.52
CA LEU A 534 -24.31 2.81 43.19
C LEU A 534 -23.59 3.37 44.41
N SER A 535 -22.33 3.79 44.24
CA SER A 535 -21.56 4.41 45.31
C SER A 535 -20.59 5.49 44.82
N ASN A 536 -19.95 6.20 45.75
CA ASN A 536 -18.89 7.20 45.48
C ASN A 536 -19.24 8.27 44.42
N GLY A 537 -20.50 8.65 44.33
CA GLY A 537 -20.99 9.68 43.41
C GLY A 537 -20.23 11.00 43.53
N ASN A 538 -19.77 11.51 42.39
CA ASN A 538 -19.01 12.74 42.28
C ASN A 538 -19.39 13.49 41.00
N ALA A 539 -19.15 14.79 40.98
CA ALA A 539 -19.38 15.63 39.82
C ALA A 539 -18.21 16.59 39.65
N THR A 540 -17.60 16.55 38.47
CA THR A 540 -16.46 17.39 38.11
C THR A 540 -16.91 18.40 37.07
N VAL A 541 -16.80 19.68 37.41
CA VAL A 541 -17.15 20.77 36.50
C VAL A 541 -15.90 21.20 35.75
N GLY A 542 -15.80 20.78 34.50
CA GLY A 542 -14.75 21.17 33.57
C GLY A 542 -15.02 22.52 32.89
N ASP A 543 -14.17 22.84 31.91
CA ASP A 543 -14.31 24.07 31.13
C ASP A 543 -15.50 23.99 30.16
N GLU A 544 -15.64 22.87 29.45
CA GLU A 544 -16.68 22.62 28.42
C GLU A 544 -17.80 21.67 28.86
N GLU A 545 -17.54 20.79 29.83
CA GLU A 545 -18.49 19.76 30.28
C GLU A 545 -18.57 19.65 31.80
N VAL A 546 -19.67 19.09 32.30
CA VAL A 546 -19.81 18.57 33.66
C VAL A 546 -19.82 17.05 33.56
N THR A 547 -18.85 16.38 34.15
CA THR A 547 -18.80 14.92 34.20
C THR A 547 -19.34 14.46 35.56
N ILE A 548 -20.42 13.69 35.54
CA ILE A 548 -20.96 13.03 36.73
C ILE A 548 -20.45 11.60 36.73
N THR A 549 -19.87 11.18 37.85
CA THR A 549 -19.28 9.85 37.99
C THR A 549 -19.88 9.12 39.18
N ALA A 550 -20.13 7.82 39.08
CA ALA A 550 -20.44 6.96 40.22
C ALA A 550 -19.82 5.59 40.03
N ASP A 551 -19.42 4.93 41.11
CA ASP A 551 -19.01 3.54 41.07
C ASP A 551 -20.26 2.67 41.03
N LEU A 552 -20.34 1.78 40.04
CA LEU A 552 -21.43 0.85 39.83
C LEU A 552 -20.92 -0.57 40.03
N HIS A 553 -21.40 -1.22 41.09
CA HIS A 553 -20.97 -2.57 41.47
C HIS A 553 -22.10 -3.58 41.29
N ASN A 554 -21.88 -4.63 40.50
CA ASN A 554 -22.80 -5.77 40.47
C ASN A 554 -22.52 -6.67 41.67
N THR A 555 -23.28 -6.50 42.75
CA THR A 555 -23.20 -7.30 43.99
C THR A 555 -23.99 -8.62 43.90
N GLY A 556 -24.63 -8.87 42.75
CA GLY A 556 -25.26 -10.14 42.41
C GLY A 556 -24.25 -11.26 42.09
N VAL A 557 -24.78 -12.46 41.87
CA VAL A 557 -24.04 -13.68 41.50
C VAL A 557 -24.17 -14.05 40.02
N ASP A 558 -25.05 -13.37 39.28
CA ASP A 558 -25.20 -13.50 37.84
C ASP A 558 -24.64 -12.26 37.11
N ASP A 559 -24.15 -12.47 35.89
CA ASP A 559 -23.85 -11.37 34.96
C ASP A 559 -25.16 -10.70 34.50
N GLY A 560 -25.14 -9.38 34.33
CA GLY A 560 -26.35 -8.61 34.03
C GLY A 560 -26.14 -7.38 33.18
N GLU A 561 -27.28 -6.87 32.68
CA GLU A 561 -27.38 -5.58 32.00
C GLU A 561 -28.48 -4.74 32.65
N GLN A 562 -28.23 -3.45 32.87
CA GLN A 562 -29.22 -2.51 33.38
C GLN A 562 -29.12 -1.14 32.70
N ASN A 563 -30.26 -0.47 32.57
CA ASN A 563 -30.30 0.89 32.07
C ASN A 563 -29.89 1.85 33.19
N VAL A 564 -28.98 2.77 32.87
CA VAL A 564 -28.63 3.89 33.73
C VAL A 564 -29.37 5.12 33.23
N SER A 565 -29.99 5.84 34.15
CA SER A 565 -30.64 7.12 33.83
C SER A 565 -30.15 8.22 34.74
N LEU A 566 -30.18 9.44 34.23
CA LEU A 566 -29.76 10.65 34.92
C LEU A 566 -30.89 11.67 34.94
N ASP A 567 -31.22 12.14 36.13
CA ASP A 567 -32.14 13.26 36.37
C ASP A 567 -31.37 14.46 36.90
N LEU A 568 -31.63 15.66 36.38
CA LEU A 568 -31.03 16.91 36.86
C LEU A 568 -32.12 17.88 37.36
N ASP A 569 -32.08 18.16 38.66
CA ASP A 569 -32.98 19.09 39.32
C ASP A 569 -32.27 20.41 39.64
N LEU A 570 -32.88 21.53 39.24
CA LEU A 570 -32.40 22.86 39.63
C LEU A 570 -32.87 23.20 41.04
N ARG A 571 -31.94 23.49 41.96
CA ARG A 571 -32.29 23.83 43.36
C ARG A 571 -33.02 25.16 43.51
N ASP A 572 -32.67 26.17 42.70
CA ASP A 572 -33.22 27.53 42.77
C ASP A 572 -33.59 28.05 41.36
N PRO A 573 -34.65 27.52 40.71
CA PRO A 573 -35.03 27.94 39.36
C PRO A 573 -35.53 29.40 39.31
N PRO A 574 -35.16 30.20 38.30
CA PRO A 574 -35.74 31.52 38.06
C PRO A 574 -37.27 31.47 37.88
N GLU A 575 -38.01 32.51 38.31
CA GLU A 575 -39.50 32.56 38.26
C GLU A 575 -40.09 32.36 36.85
N ASP A 576 -39.29 32.50 35.78
CA ASP A 576 -39.70 32.39 34.39
C ASP A 576 -39.33 31.02 33.73
N LEU A 577 -38.57 30.16 34.41
CA LEU A 577 -38.30 28.78 33.98
C LEU A 577 -39.40 27.87 34.54
N ASN A 578 -40.23 27.30 33.65
CA ASN A 578 -41.19 26.27 34.06
C ASN A 578 -40.43 25.02 34.56
N GLU A 579 -40.96 24.39 35.62
CA GLU A 579 -40.40 23.23 36.31
C GLU A 579 -40.03 22.07 35.35
N ASP A 580 -38.86 21.46 35.62
CA ASP A 580 -38.33 20.18 35.13
C ASP A 580 -38.00 20.06 33.63
N ASN A 581 -36.96 20.77 33.17
CA ASN A 581 -36.46 20.63 31.78
C ASN A 581 -35.46 19.47 31.57
N TYR A 582 -34.94 18.83 32.61
CA TYR A 582 -33.80 17.90 32.52
C TYR A 582 -34.04 16.55 33.23
N THR A 583 -35.26 16.02 33.14
CA THR A 583 -35.61 14.69 33.68
C THR A 583 -35.55 13.61 32.59
N GLY A 584 -35.02 12.44 32.92
CA GLY A 584 -35.07 11.22 32.13
C GLY A 584 -33.99 11.15 31.06
N ILE A 585 -32.78 11.66 31.34
CA ILE A 585 -31.64 11.54 30.43
C ILE A 585 -31.23 10.07 30.43
N ASP A 586 -31.50 9.39 29.32
CA ASP A 586 -31.06 8.01 29.11
C ASP A 586 -29.54 7.99 28.91
N ALA A 587 -28.82 7.41 29.86
CA ALA A 587 -27.37 7.24 29.81
C ALA A 587 -26.96 5.91 29.14
N GLY A 588 -27.94 5.13 28.67
CA GLY A 588 -27.74 3.85 28.01
C GLY A 588 -27.75 2.65 28.97
N THR A 589 -27.51 1.49 28.38
CA THR A 589 -27.45 0.20 29.09
C THR A 589 -25.99 -0.13 29.41
N ILE A 590 -25.71 -0.49 30.67
CA ILE A 590 -24.40 -0.95 31.13
C ILE A 590 -24.48 -2.43 31.45
N ASN A 591 -23.46 -3.17 31.02
CA ASN A 591 -23.27 -4.58 31.33
C ASN A 591 -22.17 -4.71 32.38
N ARG A 592 -22.41 -5.51 33.42
CA ARG A 592 -21.40 -5.83 34.44
C ARG A 592 -21.42 -7.32 34.74
N SER A 593 -20.25 -7.92 34.77
CA SER A 593 -20.08 -9.27 35.30
C SER A 593 -20.30 -9.30 36.81
N PHE A 594 -20.63 -10.46 37.37
CA PHE A 594 -20.80 -10.59 38.82
C PHE A 594 -19.53 -10.18 39.58
N GLY A 595 -19.68 -9.39 40.65
CA GLY A 595 -18.57 -8.84 41.44
C GLY A 595 -17.73 -7.76 40.74
N GLU A 596 -18.08 -7.37 39.52
CA GLU A 596 -17.43 -6.26 38.81
C GLU A 596 -17.87 -4.92 39.41
N ASN A 597 -16.89 -4.10 39.81
CA ASN A 597 -17.09 -2.72 40.24
C ASN A 597 -16.30 -1.78 39.34
N ASP A 598 -16.99 -0.87 38.67
CA ASP A 598 -16.37 0.08 37.75
C ASP A 598 -17.16 1.39 37.71
N THR A 599 -16.51 2.47 37.29
CA THR A 599 -17.07 3.81 37.33
C THR A 599 -17.90 4.07 36.08
N VAL A 600 -19.16 4.47 36.25
CA VAL A 600 -19.97 5.09 35.19
C VAL A 600 -19.63 6.57 35.09
N GLU A 601 -19.33 7.06 33.90
CA GLU A 601 -19.07 8.47 33.61
C GLU A 601 -20.12 9.04 32.66
N LEU A 602 -20.84 10.06 33.11
CA LEU A 602 -21.90 10.73 32.38
C LEU A 602 -21.49 12.17 32.09
N PRO A 603 -20.85 12.44 30.93
CA PRO A 603 -20.51 13.79 30.51
C PRO A 603 -21.77 14.53 30.07
N ILE A 604 -21.90 15.77 30.53
CA ILE A 604 -22.99 16.68 30.19
C ILE A 604 -22.36 17.95 29.65
N ASN A 605 -22.72 18.34 28.44
CA ASN A 605 -22.23 19.58 27.87
C ASN A 605 -22.66 20.77 28.76
N LYS A 606 -21.69 21.52 29.27
CA LYS A 606 -21.94 22.62 30.22
C LYS A 606 -22.69 23.77 29.56
N SER A 607 -22.61 23.90 28.24
CA SER A 607 -23.30 24.94 27.47
C SER A 607 -24.82 24.77 27.44
N VAL A 608 -25.35 23.56 27.66
CA VAL A 608 -26.80 23.32 27.73
C VAL A 608 -27.38 23.55 29.13
N LEU A 609 -26.51 23.79 30.12
CA LEU A 609 -26.89 24.05 31.51
C LEU A 609 -26.93 25.56 31.77
N VAL A 610 -27.95 26.02 32.49
CA VAL A 610 -28.01 27.40 33.00
C VAL A 610 -27.10 27.56 34.23
N ASP A 611 -26.57 28.78 34.44
CA ASP A 611 -25.80 29.13 35.64
C ASP A 611 -26.65 28.95 36.92
N SER A 612 -26.40 27.86 37.66
CA SER A 612 -27.15 27.47 38.86
C SER A 612 -26.48 26.32 39.62
N THR A 613 -27.12 25.90 40.73
CA THR A 613 -26.82 24.68 41.47
C THR A 613 -27.78 23.57 41.05
N TYR A 614 -27.22 22.40 40.72
CA TYR A 614 -27.96 21.21 40.30
C TYR A 614 -27.82 20.09 41.33
N ASP A 615 -28.91 19.34 41.53
CA ASP A 615 -28.90 18.00 42.12
C ASP A 615 -29.08 16.99 41.00
N ALA A 616 -28.14 16.07 40.89
CA ALA A 616 -28.13 15.07 39.85
C ALA A 616 -28.35 13.69 40.45
N THR A 617 -29.41 13.01 40.02
CA THR A 617 -29.75 11.67 40.48
C THR A 617 -29.42 10.68 39.39
N ILE A 618 -28.40 9.85 39.64
CA ILE A 618 -28.09 8.69 38.81
C ILE A 618 -28.93 7.54 39.35
N SER A 619 -29.63 6.80 38.49
CA SER A 619 -30.42 5.66 38.92
C SER A 619 -30.26 4.47 37.98
N THR A 620 -30.30 3.27 38.57
CA THR A 620 -30.45 1.98 37.91
C THR A 620 -31.85 1.41 38.21
N GLU A 621 -32.12 0.16 37.84
CA GLU A 621 -33.37 -0.50 38.27
C GLU A 621 -33.36 -0.85 39.76
N ASP A 622 -32.16 -0.98 40.36
CA ASP A 622 -31.96 -1.45 41.73
C ASP A 622 -31.64 -0.33 42.74
N ASP A 623 -30.94 0.73 42.31
CA ASP A 623 -30.42 1.76 43.21
C ASP A 623 -30.45 3.19 42.63
N GLU A 624 -30.39 4.20 43.50
CA GLU A 624 -30.34 5.62 43.13
C GLU A 624 -29.32 6.40 43.97
N LEU A 625 -28.58 7.30 43.33
CA LEU A 625 -27.53 8.09 43.96
C LEU A 625 -27.57 9.56 43.53
N GLU A 626 -27.69 10.46 44.51
CA GLU A 626 -27.76 11.91 44.29
C GLU A 626 -26.39 12.59 44.51
N VAL A 627 -26.00 13.48 43.58
CA VAL A 627 -24.78 14.29 43.61
C VAL A 627 -25.10 15.76 43.33
N THR A 628 -24.59 16.69 44.13
CA THR A 628 -24.77 18.14 43.89
C THR A 628 -23.55 18.75 43.20
N PHE A 629 -23.76 19.60 42.18
CA PHE A 629 -22.70 20.44 41.59
C PHE A 629 -23.18 21.87 41.27
N ASN A 630 -22.22 22.77 40.97
CA ASN A 630 -22.49 24.17 40.62
C ASN A 630 -21.90 24.52 39.25
N VAL A 631 -22.71 25.06 38.36
CA VAL A 631 -22.27 25.59 37.06
C VAL A 631 -22.22 27.11 37.18
N THR A 632 -21.07 27.74 36.96
CA THR A 632 -20.86 29.20 37.13
C THR A 632 -20.56 29.95 35.82
N ALA A 633 -20.60 29.23 34.69
CA ALA A 633 -20.38 29.75 33.34
C ALA A 633 -21.31 29.07 32.31
N GLY A 634 -22.43 28.53 32.79
CA GLY A 634 -23.54 28.10 31.93
C GLY A 634 -24.25 29.32 31.36
N VAL A 635 -25.24 29.12 30.49
CA VAL A 635 -26.02 30.22 29.91
C VAL A 635 -26.56 31.10 31.04
N ASP A 636 -26.14 32.37 31.09
CA ASP A 636 -26.65 33.34 32.06
C ASP A 636 -28.15 33.52 31.76
N PRO A 637 -29.06 33.11 32.66
CA PRO A 637 -30.49 33.17 32.38
C PRO A 637 -31.01 34.61 32.18
N GLY A 638 -30.19 35.62 32.48
CA GLY A 638 -30.46 37.04 32.23
C GLY A 638 -29.68 37.67 31.09
N ARG A 639 -28.85 36.94 30.34
CA ARG A 639 -27.96 37.51 29.32
C ARG A 639 -28.01 36.67 28.04
N VAL A 640 -28.27 37.39 26.96
CA VAL A 640 -28.42 36.96 25.57
C VAL A 640 -29.61 36.05 25.28
N GLY A 641 -30.72 36.67 24.88
CA GLY A 641 -31.41 36.11 23.72
C GLY A 641 -30.40 36.03 22.57
N LEU A 642 -30.58 35.06 21.67
CA LEU A 642 -29.82 34.81 20.43
C LEU A 642 -29.71 36.02 19.48
N SER A 643 -29.96 37.24 19.95
CA SER A 643 -29.95 38.50 19.20
C SER A 643 -28.61 39.22 19.24
N ASP A 644 -27.61 38.72 19.98
CA ASP A 644 -26.32 39.41 20.20
C ASP A 644 -25.09 38.47 20.06
N VAL A 645 -25.16 37.37 19.28
CA VAL A 645 -23.96 36.74 18.73
C VAL A 645 -23.54 37.59 17.53
N GLU A 646 -22.31 38.09 17.51
CA GLU A 646 -21.82 38.84 16.35
C GLU A 646 -21.71 37.86 15.15
N ASN A 647 -22.32 38.23 14.02
CA ASN A 647 -22.41 37.44 12.79
C ASN A 647 -21.06 36.80 12.40
N ALA A 648 -21.08 35.56 11.91
CA ALA A 648 -19.92 34.95 11.26
C ALA A 648 -19.75 35.56 9.87
N THR A 649 -18.51 35.81 9.47
CA THR A 649 -18.18 36.37 8.15
C THR A 649 -17.54 35.25 7.32
N VAL A 650 -18.09 34.97 6.14
CA VAL A 650 -17.47 34.04 5.19
C VAL A 650 -17.01 34.83 3.98
N ASP A 651 -15.70 34.85 3.78
CA ASP A 651 -15.05 35.45 2.62
C ASP A 651 -14.86 34.36 1.55
N ILE A 652 -15.39 34.61 0.36
CA ILE A 652 -15.38 33.67 -0.76
C ILE A 652 -14.74 34.38 -1.95
N SER A 653 -13.66 33.79 -2.46
CA SER A 653 -12.84 34.34 -3.53
C SER A 653 -12.72 33.34 -4.68
N VAL A 654 -13.27 33.65 -5.84
CA VAL A 654 -13.00 32.89 -7.07
C VAL A 654 -11.61 33.25 -7.54
N LEU A 655 -10.68 32.28 -7.54
CA LEU A 655 -9.28 32.52 -7.91
C LEU A 655 -9.05 32.43 -9.42
N SER A 656 -9.80 31.57 -10.09
CA SER A 656 -9.71 31.37 -11.54
C SER A 656 -10.92 30.63 -12.06
N SER A 657 -11.25 30.88 -13.33
CA SER A 657 -12.21 30.09 -14.10
C SER A 657 -11.59 29.81 -15.47
N GLN A 658 -11.19 28.58 -15.78
CA GLN A 658 -10.44 28.26 -17.01
C GLN A 658 -11.24 27.49 -18.07
N VAL A 659 -12.56 27.37 -17.98
CA VAL A 659 -13.38 26.59 -18.93
C VAL A 659 -13.14 26.98 -20.40
N SER A 660 -12.47 26.11 -21.15
CA SER A 660 -12.25 26.31 -22.59
C SER A 660 -13.28 25.55 -23.42
N GLY A 661 -13.18 25.62 -24.74
CA GLY A 661 -13.66 24.46 -25.49
C GLY A 661 -13.37 24.48 -26.97
N ILE A 662 -14.15 23.68 -27.70
CA ILE A 662 -13.71 23.07 -28.95
C ILE A 662 -13.87 24.03 -30.15
N HIS A 663 -12.78 24.57 -30.73
CA HIS A 663 -12.65 24.80 -32.19
C HIS A 663 -11.23 25.24 -32.64
N ARG A 664 -10.80 24.73 -33.82
CA ARG A 664 -9.53 25.09 -34.47
C ARG A 664 -9.64 26.44 -35.20
N GLY A 665 -9.37 27.53 -34.50
CA GLY A 665 -9.25 28.87 -35.08
C GLY A 665 -9.51 29.97 -34.06
N ASP A 666 -10.66 29.94 -33.41
CA ASP A 666 -11.07 30.92 -32.39
C ASP A 666 -11.20 30.21 -31.04
N HIS A 667 -10.71 30.82 -29.97
CA HIS A 667 -10.80 30.25 -28.63
C HIS A 667 -12.11 30.67 -27.99
N LYS A 668 -13.05 29.72 -27.89
CA LYS A 668 -14.38 29.98 -27.37
C LYS A 668 -14.48 29.58 -25.91
N LEU A 669 -14.67 30.55 -25.03
CA LEU A 669 -14.84 30.32 -23.60
C LEU A 669 -16.26 29.81 -23.32
N GLY A 670 -16.35 28.72 -22.55
CA GLY A 670 -17.63 28.18 -22.10
C GLY A 670 -18.32 29.12 -21.10
N THR A 671 -19.64 29.09 -21.02
CA THR A 671 -20.38 29.91 -20.05
C THR A 671 -20.53 29.19 -18.73
N MET A 672 -20.14 29.84 -17.62
CA MET A 672 -20.33 29.30 -16.29
C MET A 672 -20.77 30.35 -15.25
N THR A 673 -21.48 29.91 -14.22
CA THR A 673 -21.84 30.72 -13.04
C THR A 673 -21.38 30.04 -11.77
N LEU A 674 -21.07 30.83 -10.74
CA LEU A 674 -20.95 30.37 -9.37
C LEU A 674 -22.05 31.02 -8.52
N GLU A 675 -22.83 30.18 -7.83
CA GLU A 675 -23.83 30.59 -6.85
C GLU A 675 -23.37 30.16 -5.46
N VAL A 676 -23.51 31.06 -4.49
CA VAL A 676 -23.33 30.76 -3.06
C VAL A 676 -24.71 30.58 -2.47
N LEU A 677 -24.97 29.37 -1.98
CA LEU A 677 -26.25 29.00 -1.39
C LEU A 677 -26.06 28.73 0.10
N THR A 678 -27.05 29.07 0.91
CA THR A 678 -27.12 28.66 2.31
C THR A 678 -28.42 27.95 2.60
N GLU A 679 -28.36 26.81 3.29
CA GLU A 679 -29.55 26.12 3.80
C GLU A 679 -29.75 26.43 5.28
N GLN A 680 -30.93 26.95 5.62
CA GLN A 680 -31.37 27.24 6.98
C GLN A 680 -32.78 26.68 7.16
N ASP A 681 -33.02 25.91 8.23
CA ASP A 681 -34.32 25.27 8.51
C ASP A 681 -34.89 24.41 7.35
N GLY A 682 -34.02 23.85 6.50
CA GLY A 682 -34.42 23.07 5.33
C GLY A 682 -34.88 23.92 4.12
N GLU A 683 -34.66 25.24 4.16
CA GLU A 683 -34.87 26.15 3.04
C GLU A 683 -33.53 26.63 2.47
N THR A 684 -33.27 26.36 1.19
CA THR A 684 -32.09 26.86 0.47
C THR A 684 -32.30 28.28 -0.03
N ASN A 685 -31.42 29.19 0.37
CA ASN A 685 -31.38 30.60 -0.05
C ASN A 685 -30.13 30.85 -0.91
N THR A 686 -30.25 31.71 -1.93
CA THR A 686 -29.10 32.17 -2.71
C THR A 686 -28.57 33.46 -2.10
N GLU A 687 -27.42 33.37 -1.43
CA GLU A 687 -26.78 34.51 -0.78
C GLU A 687 -26.03 35.38 -1.79
N HIS A 688 -25.36 34.74 -2.76
CA HIS A 688 -24.60 35.44 -3.78
C HIS A 688 -24.64 34.73 -5.13
N VAL A 689 -24.57 35.51 -6.21
CA VAL A 689 -24.31 35.02 -7.57
C VAL A 689 -23.18 35.87 -8.11
N PHE A 690 -22.06 35.24 -8.45
CA PHE A 690 -20.90 35.97 -8.95
C PHE A 690 -21.18 36.57 -10.33
N GLU A 691 -20.78 37.82 -10.52
CA GLU A 691 -20.87 38.55 -11.79
C GLU A 691 -19.47 38.97 -12.25
N ASN A 692 -19.23 38.97 -13.56
CA ASN A 692 -17.98 39.47 -14.16
C ASN A 692 -17.85 41.00 -14.03
N PRO A 693 -16.67 41.59 -14.31
CA PRO A 693 -16.42 43.02 -14.13
C PRO A 693 -17.28 43.93 -15.03
N GLU A 694 -17.89 43.36 -16.08
CA GLU A 694 -18.73 44.07 -17.05
C GLU A 694 -20.24 43.97 -16.75
N ASN A 695 -20.62 43.38 -15.61
CA ASN A 695 -21.99 43.17 -15.10
C ASN A 695 -22.78 42.05 -15.82
N GLY A 696 -22.16 40.90 -16.05
CA GLY A 696 -22.81 39.70 -16.58
C GLY A 696 -22.55 38.46 -15.72
N ARG A 697 -23.42 37.46 -15.81
CA ARG A 697 -23.37 36.26 -14.95
C ARG A 697 -22.32 35.23 -15.36
N ASN A 698 -21.77 35.34 -16.55
CA ASN A 698 -20.68 34.46 -16.95
C ASN A 698 -19.39 34.93 -16.28
N ILE A 699 -18.82 34.15 -15.36
CA ILE A 699 -17.54 34.49 -14.71
C ILE A 699 -16.33 34.16 -15.60
N ASN A 700 -16.51 33.27 -16.57
CA ASN A 700 -15.49 32.83 -17.53
C ASN A 700 -15.48 33.72 -18.78
N THR A 701 -14.87 34.90 -18.67
CA THR A 701 -14.86 35.94 -19.70
C THR A 701 -13.46 36.46 -19.97
N TYR A 702 -13.19 36.94 -21.18
CA TYR A 702 -11.94 37.63 -21.49
C TYR A 702 -12.08 39.13 -21.20
N PRO A 703 -11.04 39.85 -20.73
CA PRO A 703 -9.70 39.37 -20.44
C PRO A 703 -9.57 38.66 -19.09
N THR A 704 -10.60 38.61 -18.24
CA THR A 704 -10.53 38.03 -16.88
C THR A 704 -9.94 36.61 -16.84
N TRP A 705 -10.24 35.81 -17.86
CA TRP A 705 -9.70 34.47 -18.10
C TRP A 705 -8.15 34.45 -18.21
N GLN A 706 -7.53 35.52 -18.74
CA GLN A 706 -6.08 35.67 -18.91
C GLN A 706 -5.42 36.68 -17.95
N ASP A 707 -6.05 37.81 -17.65
CA ASP A 707 -5.47 38.89 -16.85
C ASP A 707 -5.57 38.58 -15.35
N LYS A 708 -4.44 38.18 -14.78
CA LYS A 708 -4.28 37.79 -13.37
C LYS A 708 -4.75 38.84 -12.36
N SER A 709 -4.80 40.11 -12.76
CA SER A 709 -5.23 41.19 -11.88
C SER A 709 -6.74 41.36 -11.78
N ASP A 710 -7.49 40.82 -12.76
CA ASP A 710 -8.95 40.89 -12.82
C ASP A 710 -9.61 39.53 -12.50
N ARG A 711 -8.82 38.47 -12.23
CA ARG A 711 -9.26 37.08 -11.99
C ARG A 711 -10.05 36.85 -10.71
N VAL A 712 -9.87 37.71 -9.72
CA VAL A 712 -10.30 37.42 -8.36
C VAL A 712 -11.63 38.09 -8.06
N TYR A 713 -12.66 37.28 -7.93
CA TYR A 713 -14.01 37.73 -7.59
C TYR A 713 -14.29 37.42 -6.13
N ASN A 714 -14.48 38.46 -5.32
CA ASN A 714 -14.64 38.30 -3.88
C ASN A 714 -16.04 38.72 -3.46
N THR A 715 -16.64 37.92 -2.58
CA THR A 715 -17.84 38.30 -1.84
C THR A 715 -17.65 37.92 -0.38
N THR A 716 -18.29 38.69 0.47
CA THR A 716 -18.34 38.43 1.90
C THR A 716 -19.80 38.28 2.27
N ILE A 717 -20.15 37.15 2.89
CA ILE A 717 -21.50 36.92 3.41
C ILE A 717 -21.47 36.92 4.93
N GLU A 718 -22.53 37.46 5.55
CA GLU A 718 -22.71 37.42 7.00
C GLU A 718 -23.73 36.33 7.32
N ILE A 719 -23.36 35.40 8.20
CA ILE A 719 -24.22 34.31 8.66
C ILE A 719 -24.62 34.61 10.10
N GLU A 720 -25.91 34.87 10.31
CA GLU A 720 -26.49 35.27 11.59
C GLU A 720 -26.92 34.07 12.46
N GLU A 721 -27.19 32.91 11.84
CA GLU A 721 -27.72 31.69 12.44
C GLU A 721 -27.09 30.44 11.78
N GLU A 722 -27.19 29.27 12.41
CA GLU A 722 -26.64 28.00 11.88
C GLU A 722 -27.10 27.76 10.43
N ALA A 723 -26.14 27.53 9.53
CA ALA A 723 -26.41 27.37 8.10
C ALA A 723 -25.42 26.40 7.45
N THR A 724 -25.90 25.65 6.46
CA THR A 724 -25.02 24.89 5.55
C THR A 724 -24.66 25.76 4.36
N LEU A 725 -23.37 25.90 4.06
CA LEU A 725 -22.89 26.64 2.88
C LEU A 725 -22.67 25.68 1.70
N THR A 726 -23.20 26.03 0.53
CA THR A 726 -22.99 25.28 -0.72
C THR A 726 -22.48 26.21 -1.81
N LEU A 727 -21.37 25.84 -2.43
CA LEU A 727 -20.90 26.43 -3.68
C LEU A 727 -21.44 25.61 -4.85
N ALA A 728 -22.25 26.24 -5.70
CA ALA A 728 -22.89 25.60 -6.84
C ALA A 728 -22.41 26.23 -8.15
N SER A 729 -21.63 25.47 -8.92
CA SER A 729 -21.17 25.89 -10.25
C SER A 729 -22.06 25.27 -11.34
N LYS A 730 -22.44 26.08 -12.34
CA LYS A 730 -23.25 25.63 -13.48
C LYS A 730 -22.58 26.00 -14.79
N SER A 731 -22.41 25.02 -15.67
CA SER A 731 -21.98 25.25 -17.06
C SER A 731 -23.19 25.23 -17.99
N TYR A 732 -23.32 26.26 -18.84
CA TYR A 732 -24.48 26.46 -19.73
C TYR A 732 -24.18 26.16 -21.20
N GLY A 733 -23.25 25.23 -21.42
CA GLY A 733 -23.11 24.50 -22.68
C GLY A 733 -21.74 24.59 -23.32
N LEU A 734 -21.50 23.66 -24.25
CA LEU A 734 -20.29 23.60 -25.06
C LEU A 734 -20.18 24.83 -25.97
N PRO A 735 -18.95 25.33 -26.21
CA PRO A 735 -18.73 26.58 -26.93
C PRO A 735 -19.37 26.61 -28.33
N GLY A 736 -20.10 27.70 -28.60
CA GLY A 736 -20.76 27.98 -29.87
C GLY A 736 -22.27 27.66 -29.94
N GLN A 737 -22.90 27.21 -28.85
CA GLN A 737 -24.36 26.95 -28.80
C GLN A 737 -25.10 27.64 -27.64
N THR A 738 -24.63 28.77 -27.12
CA THR A 738 -25.36 29.51 -26.07
C THR A 738 -26.57 30.23 -26.66
N ALA A 739 -27.77 29.72 -26.36
CA ALA A 739 -29.01 30.39 -26.72
C ALA A 739 -29.15 31.71 -25.93
N GLY A 740 -29.36 32.82 -26.64
CA GLY A 740 -29.67 34.11 -26.02
C GLY A 740 -28.47 35.01 -25.70
N CYS A 741 -27.25 34.63 -26.09
CA CYS A 741 -26.07 35.46 -25.86
C CYS A 741 -25.56 36.21 -27.12
N GLU A 742 -25.09 37.45 -26.93
CA GLU A 742 -24.29 38.19 -27.91
C GLU A 742 -22.81 37.94 -27.63
N TRP A 743 -22.12 37.27 -28.57
CA TRP A 743 -20.69 36.99 -28.44
C TRP A 743 -19.88 38.28 -28.46
N LYS A 744 -18.95 38.38 -27.52
CA LYS A 744 -17.83 39.32 -27.58
C LYS A 744 -16.64 38.62 -28.19
N GLU A 745 -15.86 39.40 -28.92
CA GLU A 745 -14.71 38.95 -29.68
C GLU A 745 -13.55 39.90 -29.40
N GLU A 746 -12.40 39.36 -29.05
CA GLU A 746 -11.16 40.12 -28.92
C GLU A 746 -10.02 39.39 -29.63
N ASP A 747 -9.23 40.14 -30.40
CA ASP A 747 -8.14 39.59 -31.22
C ASP A 747 -7.19 38.76 -30.34
N ARG A 748 -7.01 37.48 -30.67
CA ARG A 748 -6.09 36.57 -29.98
C ARG A 748 -4.71 36.61 -30.64
N PHE A 749 -3.69 36.88 -29.84
CA PHE A 749 -2.30 36.90 -30.27
C PHE A 749 -1.49 35.84 -29.52
N ILE A 750 -0.68 35.08 -30.25
CA ILE A 750 0.41 34.28 -29.65
C ILE A 750 1.72 35.03 -29.80
N ASP A 751 2.54 35.03 -28.76
CA ASP A 751 3.88 35.58 -28.86
C ASP A 751 4.78 34.59 -29.61
N THR A 752 5.15 34.97 -30.84
CA THR A 752 6.16 34.23 -31.62
C THR A 752 7.49 34.96 -31.55
N PHE A 753 8.57 34.30 -31.95
CA PHE A 753 9.89 34.94 -32.13
C PHE A 753 9.86 36.21 -33.00
N PHE A 754 8.83 36.39 -33.85
CA PHE A 754 8.65 37.56 -34.71
C PHE A 754 7.72 38.65 -34.13
N GLY A 755 7.28 38.49 -32.88
CA GLY A 755 6.28 39.33 -32.21
C GLY A 755 4.89 38.68 -32.17
N PRO A 756 3.90 39.39 -31.61
CA PRO A 756 2.54 38.88 -31.47
C PRO A 756 1.92 38.59 -32.84
N TYR A 757 1.55 37.33 -33.08
CA TYR A 757 0.94 36.85 -34.31
C TYR A 757 -0.54 36.55 -34.05
N PRO A 758 -1.48 37.13 -34.82
CA PRO A 758 -2.90 36.86 -34.63
C PRO A 758 -3.23 35.43 -35.06
N VAL A 759 -3.79 34.63 -34.15
CA VAL A 759 -4.15 33.22 -34.37
C VAL A 759 -5.65 32.97 -34.39
N GLY A 760 -6.46 33.99 -34.11
CA GLY A 760 -7.92 33.96 -34.11
C GLY A 760 -8.49 35.02 -33.18
N ASP A 761 -9.71 34.81 -32.70
CA ASP A 761 -10.32 35.65 -31.67
C ASP A 761 -10.64 34.83 -30.41
N HIS A 762 -10.52 35.44 -29.22
CA HIS A 762 -11.21 34.95 -28.04
C HIS A 762 -12.68 35.30 -28.17
N GLN A 763 -13.56 34.32 -28.06
CA GLN A 763 -15.01 34.54 -28.09
C GLN A 763 -15.62 34.11 -26.77
N TRP A 764 -16.36 35.00 -26.14
CA TRP A 764 -17.08 34.68 -24.91
C TRP A 764 -18.45 35.34 -24.89
N CYS A 765 -19.23 34.90 -23.93
CA CYS A 765 -20.52 35.47 -23.63
C CYS A 765 -20.40 36.32 -22.36
N GLU A 766 -20.78 37.59 -22.38
CA GLU A 766 -20.85 38.39 -21.15
C GLU A 766 -22.03 37.95 -20.27
N ASP A 767 -23.19 37.73 -20.88
CA ASP A 767 -24.44 37.41 -20.19
C ASP A 767 -25.34 36.51 -21.04
N PHE A 768 -26.01 35.56 -20.39
CA PHE A 768 -26.81 34.52 -21.05
C PHE A 768 -28.14 34.30 -20.33
N ASP A 769 -29.09 33.68 -21.03
CA ASP A 769 -30.39 33.34 -20.45
C ASP A 769 -30.26 32.13 -19.53
N THR A 770 -30.02 32.36 -18.23
CA THR A 770 -29.92 31.31 -17.21
C THR A 770 -31.22 30.50 -17.04
N SER A 771 -32.35 30.93 -17.63
CA SER A 771 -33.61 30.19 -17.62
C SER A 771 -33.70 29.15 -18.74
N SER A 772 -32.75 29.15 -19.66
CA SER A 772 -32.69 28.21 -20.78
C SER A 772 -32.13 26.85 -20.33
N THR A 773 -33.01 25.83 -20.28
CA THR A 773 -32.62 24.44 -19.97
C THR A 773 -32.03 23.68 -21.16
N ASP A 774 -31.96 24.29 -22.35
CA ASP A 774 -31.62 23.60 -23.60
C ASP A 774 -30.13 23.17 -23.67
N TYR A 775 -29.26 23.68 -22.78
CA TYR A 775 -27.79 23.50 -22.83
C TYR A 775 -27.11 23.41 -21.45
N LEU A 776 -27.87 23.16 -20.37
CA LEU A 776 -27.26 22.97 -19.04
C LEU A 776 -26.52 21.63 -18.98
N VAL A 777 -25.24 21.69 -18.60
CA VAL A 777 -24.60 20.58 -17.88
C VAL A 777 -25.20 20.59 -16.48
N ASP A 778 -25.44 19.39 -15.92
CA ASP A 778 -25.95 19.29 -14.55
C ASP A 778 -24.99 20.06 -13.61
N PRO A 779 -25.52 20.85 -12.64
CA PRO A 779 -24.70 21.64 -11.73
C PRO A 779 -23.72 20.74 -10.98
N VAL A 780 -22.44 21.11 -11.02
CA VAL A 780 -21.47 20.59 -10.06
C VAL A 780 -21.59 21.46 -8.84
N ASP A 781 -22.34 20.96 -7.86
CA ASP A 781 -22.45 21.56 -6.55
C ASP A 781 -21.92 20.58 -5.50
N ALA A 782 -21.54 21.13 -4.36
CA ALA A 782 -21.10 20.32 -3.22
C ALA A 782 -22.25 19.51 -2.57
N THR A 783 -23.45 19.44 -3.17
CA THR A 783 -24.66 18.85 -2.57
C THR A 783 -25.25 17.66 -3.31
N ALA A 784 -24.57 17.09 -4.32
CA ALA A 784 -25.15 16.07 -5.19
C ALA A 784 -24.44 14.70 -5.13
N ASP A 785 -25.15 13.68 -4.64
CA ASP A 785 -24.83 12.22 -4.61
C ASP A 785 -24.54 11.57 -6.01
N LYS A 786 -24.19 12.36 -7.01
CA LYS A 786 -23.99 11.94 -8.42
C LYS A 786 -22.80 12.57 -9.13
N GLN A 787 -22.16 13.59 -8.54
CA GLN A 787 -21.08 14.35 -9.20
C GLN A 787 -19.84 14.53 -8.29
N GLU A 788 -19.67 13.66 -7.30
CA GLU A 788 -18.55 13.67 -6.35
C GLU A 788 -17.17 13.53 -7.03
N GLN A 789 -17.13 13.04 -8.27
CA GLN A 789 -15.92 12.95 -9.09
C GLN A 789 -15.42 14.32 -9.58
N ASN A 790 -16.30 15.32 -9.71
CA ASN A 790 -16.06 16.59 -10.41
C ASN A 790 -15.67 17.75 -9.48
N LEU A 791 -15.55 17.50 -8.17
CA LEU A 791 -15.19 18.50 -7.17
C LEU A 791 -14.13 17.95 -6.22
N ARG A 792 -13.10 18.75 -5.93
CA ARG A 792 -12.12 18.46 -4.88
C ARG A 792 -12.01 19.60 -3.91
N VAL A 793 -12.10 19.27 -2.63
CA VAL A 793 -11.91 20.22 -1.54
C VAL A 793 -10.56 19.94 -0.89
N ARG A 794 -9.79 21.01 -0.65
CA ARG A 794 -8.54 21.00 0.10
C ARG A 794 -8.71 21.75 1.40
N THR A 795 -8.14 21.19 2.45
CA THR A 795 -8.24 21.64 3.85
C THR A 795 -6.85 21.64 4.48
N ALA A 796 -6.69 22.22 5.66
CA ALA A 796 -5.45 22.13 6.45
C ALA A 796 -4.92 20.69 6.66
N LYS A 797 -5.79 19.68 6.67
CA LYS A 797 -5.41 18.26 6.88
C LYS A 797 -5.23 17.46 5.60
N ASN A 798 -5.79 17.95 4.49
CA ASN A 798 -5.75 17.32 3.17
C ASN A 798 -5.40 18.42 2.17
N ASN A 799 -4.12 18.77 2.15
CA ASN A 799 -3.54 19.91 1.46
C ASN A 799 -2.64 19.49 0.28
N ASP A 800 -2.54 18.19 0.02
CA ASP A 800 -1.76 17.64 -1.09
C ASP A 800 -2.39 17.98 -2.45
N LEU A 801 -1.59 18.61 -3.31
CA LEU A 801 -1.95 18.89 -4.70
C LEU A 801 -0.94 18.27 -5.67
N PRO A 802 -1.34 17.24 -6.44
CA PRO A 802 -0.49 16.72 -7.50
C PRO A 802 -0.34 17.75 -8.61
N SER A 803 0.72 17.60 -9.41
CA SER A 803 0.95 18.47 -10.57
C SER A 803 -0.08 18.18 -11.68
N LEU A 804 -1.15 18.96 -11.72
CA LEU A 804 -2.20 18.85 -12.74
C LEU A 804 -1.82 19.67 -13.98
N GLN A 805 -1.79 19.02 -15.14
CA GLN A 805 -1.48 19.68 -16.41
C GLN A 805 -2.65 20.59 -16.82
N PRO A 806 -2.40 21.72 -17.52
CA PRO A 806 -3.48 22.54 -18.07
C PRO A 806 -4.20 21.76 -19.18
N GLY A 807 -5.49 22.02 -19.39
CA GLY A 807 -6.27 21.37 -20.46
C GLY A 807 -5.85 21.74 -21.88
N ASN A 808 -5.24 22.91 -22.05
CA ASN A 808 -4.57 23.29 -23.31
C ASN A 808 -3.46 24.34 -23.07
N GLU A 809 -2.73 24.68 -24.13
CA GLU A 809 -1.60 25.61 -24.10
C GLU A 809 -1.94 27.06 -23.68
N GLU A 810 -3.22 27.43 -23.66
CA GLU A 810 -3.68 28.76 -23.27
C GLU A 810 -4.29 28.80 -21.87
N GLN A 811 -4.64 27.64 -21.28
CA GLN A 811 -5.07 27.52 -19.89
C GLN A 811 -3.86 27.44 -18.96
N GLU A 812 -4.03 27.86 -17.72
CA GLU A 812 -3.02 27.69 -16.66
C GLU A 812 -3.30 26.43 -15.83
N SER A 813 -2.25 25.73 -15.42
CA SER A 813 -2.37 24.63 -14.44
C SER A 813 -2.86 25.14 -13.09
N VAL A 814 -3.43 24.26 -12.27
CA VAL A 814 -3.80 24.57 -10.88
C VAL A 814 -2.59 25.15 -10.12
N ASN A 815 -1.40 24.58 -10.32
CA ASN A 815 -0.17 25.05 -9.67
C ASN A 815 0.25 26.45 -10.14
N GLU A 816 0.11 26.76 -11.43
CA GLU A 816 0.39 28.10 -11.96
C GLU A 816 -0.61 29.15 -11.45
N ILE A 817 -1.90 28.77 -11.33
CA ILE A 817 -2.93 29.64 -10.78
C ILE A 817 -2.64 29.94 -9.31
N LEU A 818 -2.38 28.91 -8.50
CA LEU A 818 -2.19 29.06 -7.06
C LEU A 818 -0.85 29.73 -6.70
N SER A 819 0.21 29.50 -7.50
CA SER A 819 1.51 30.16 -7.30
C SER A 819 1.55 31.65 -7.71
N ASP A 820 0.61 32.09 -8.55
CA ASP A 820 0.52 33.47 -9.05
C ASP A 820 -0.73 34.21 -8.56
N ILE A 821 -1.31 33.78 -7.43
CA ILE A 821 -2.39 34.52 -6.77
C ILE A 821 -1.84 35.88 -6.34
N SER A 822 -2.45 36.93 -6.87
CA SER A 822 -2.09 38.33 -6.59
C SER A 822 -3.11 39.05 -5.70
N ASP A 823 -4.09 38.31 -5.14
CA ASP A 823 -5.09 38.88 -4.23
C ASP A 823 -4.43 39.27 -2.89
N PRO A 824 -4.44 40.55 -2.50
CA PRO A 824 -3.93 40.98 -1.21
C PRO A 824 -4.73 40.50 0.00
N ALA A 825 -5.94 39.95 -0.18
CA ALA A 825 -6.72 39.29 0.87
C ALA A 825 -6.17 37.89 1.20
N ILE A 826 -5.38 37.32 0.30
CA ILE A 826 -4.88 35.96 0.38
C ILE A 826 -3.37 36.06 0.65
N ASP A 827 -2.91 35.66 1.84
CA ASP A 827 -1.47 35.69 2.16
C ASP A 827 -0.74 34.60 1.37
N ARG A 828 -0.27 34.97 0.18
CA ARG A 828 0.45 34.08 -0.73
C ARG A 828 1.65 33.40 -0.09
N ASP A 829 2.34 34.06 0.84
CA ASP A 829 3.51 33.47 1.51
C ASP A 829 3.08 32.42 2.56
N SER A 830 1.80 32.38 2.95
CA SER A 830 1.23 31.37 3.85
C SER A 830 0.46 30.27 3.12
N LEU A 831 0.19 30.36 1.82
CA LEU A 831 -0.62 29.36 1.11
C LEU A 831 0.17 28.34 0.31
N TRP A 832 1.47 28.57 0.11
CA TRP A 832 2.32 27.70 -0.72
C TRP A 832 3.74 27.67 -0.17
N GLU A 833 4.02 26.77 0.78
CA GLU A 833 5.36 26.49 1.31
C GLU A 833 5.81 25.09 0.84
N ASP A 834 7.01 24.98 0.28
CA ASP A 834 7.65 23.71 -0.14
C ASP A 834 6.89 22.79 -1.13
N GLY A 835 5.82 23.28 -1.78
CA GLY A 835 5.05 22.54 -2.78
C GLY A 835 3.72 21.96 -2.29
N GLU A 836 3.34 22.26 -1.05
CA GLU A 836 2.05 21.92 -0.45
C GLU A 836 1.24 23.19 -0.14
N LEU A 837 -0.09 23.05 -0.07
CA LEU A 837 -0.97 24.13 0.38
C LEU A 837 -0.81 24.33 1.91
N ASP A 838 -0.54 25.53 2.37
CA ASP A 838 -0.55 25.85 3.81
C ASP A 838 -1.89 26.56 4.13
N LEU A 839 -2.90 25.77 4.50
CA LEU A 839 -4.25 26.25 4.82
C LEU A 839 -4.46 26.24 6.34
N ASN A 840 -5.11 27.29 6.88
CA ASN A 840 -5.59 27.28 8.27
C ASN A 840 -6.82 26.38 8.45
N GLU A 841 -7.18 26.06 9.71
CA GLU A 841 -8.33 25.19 10.03
C GLU A 841 -9.70 25.75 9.52
N ASP A 842 -9.74 27.04 9.20
CA ASP A 842 -10.87 27.85 8.73
C ASP A 842 -10.76 28.26 7.25
N GLU A 843 -9.80 27.69 6.51
CA GLU A 843 -9.55 27.97 5.10
C GLU A 843 -9.72 26.73 4.21
N PHE A 844 -10.31 26.94 3.02
CA PHE A 844 -10.66 25.87 2.10
C PHE A 844 -10.38 26.27 0.64
N ILE A 845 -9.97 25.31 -0.18
CA ILE A 845 -9.90 25.47 -1.64
C ILE A 845 -10.78 24.42 -2.32
N PHE A 846 -11.67 24.89 -3.18
CA PHE A 846 -12.55 24.08 -4.01
C PHE A 846 -12.05 24.10 -5.46
N LEU A 847 -11.81 22.92 -6.02
CA LEU A 847 -11.35 22.69 -7.38
C LEU A 847 -12.45 21.98 -8.15
N PHE A 848 -13.03 22.64 -9.14
CA PHE A 848 -14.12 22.09 -9.95
C PHE A 848 -13.60 21.64 -11.30
N GLU A 849 -14.16 20.54 -11.79
CA GLU A 849 -14.07 20.04 -13.16
C GLU A 849 -15.48 20.05 -13.76
N MET A 850 -15.73 20.91 -14.74
CA MET A 850 -17.06 21.22 -15.27
C MET A 850 -17.24 20.76 -16.73
N THR A 851 -16.15 20.39 -17.39
CA THR A 851 -16.14 20.12 -18.84
C THR A 851 -16.03 18.66 -19.18
N THR A 852 -15.55 17.84 -18.25
CA THR A 852 -15.37 16.38 -18.44
C THR A 852 -16.06 15.56 -17.35
N GLU A 853 -16.52 14.36 -17.72
CA GLU A 853 -17.00 13.31 -16.82
C GLU A 853 -16.39 11.96 -17.24
N CYS A 854 -16.41 10.95 -16.37
CA CYS A 854 -15.90 9.63 -16.74
C CYS A 854 -16.67 9.03 -17.93
N GLY A 855 -15.93 8.42 -18.86
CA GLY A 855 -16.49 7.90 -20.12
C GLY A 855 -16.49 8.89 -21.28
N MET A 856 -16.10 10.15 -21.07
CA MET A 856 -15.76 11.05 -22.17
C MET A 856 -14.39 10.67 -22.77
N ARG A 857 -14.12 11.12 -24.00
CA ARG A 857 -12.95 10.67 -24.79
C ARG A 857 -11.62 11.20 -24.25
N ASP A 858 -11.69 12.35 -23.61
CA ASP A 858 -10.65 13.10 -22.92
C ASP A 858 -10.39 12.53 -21.52
N SER A 859 -11.43 12.01 -20.83
CA SER A 859 -11.24 11.24 -19.59
C SER A 859 -10.59 9.87 -19.86
N SER A 860 -9.62 9.48 -19.04
CA SER A 860 -9.04 8.12 -19.04
C SER A 860 -9.80 7.12 -18.17
N CYS A 861 -10.86 7.56 -17.47
CA CYS A 861 -11.74 6.72 -16.67
C CYS A 861 -12.97 6.24 -17.46
N ASP A 862 -13.44 5.03 -17.13
CA ASP A 862 -14.61 4.40 -17.78
C ASP A 862 -15.93 5.02 -17.31
N ALA A 863 -16.94 5.10 -18.20
CA ALA A 863 -18.26 5.68 -17.91
C ALA A 863 -19.02 5.00 -16.75
N ASP A 864 -18.73 3.73 -16.50
CA ASP A 864 -19.34 2.94 -15.42
C ASP A 864 -18.50 2.97 -14.13
N ASN A 865 -17.39 3.75 -14.11
CA ASN A 865 -16.57 3.91 -12.93
C ASN A 865 -17.26 4.89 -11.97
N ASN A 866 -17.76 4.37 -10.86
CA ASN A 866 -18.42 5.13 -9.81
C ASN A 866 -17.47 5.46 -8.65
N ASP A 867 -16.16 5.17 -8.79
CA ASP A 867 -15.19 5.55 -7.78
C ASP A 867 -15.09 7.08 -7.71
N ILE A 868 -15.26 7.65 -6.52
CA ILE A 868 -15.18 9.10 -6.31
C ILE A 868 -13.88 9.67 -6.87
N ASP A 869 -12.78 8.89 -6.85
CA ASP A 869 -11.45 9.31 -7.30
C ASP A 869 -11.12 9.07 -8.76
N ALA A 870 -12.00 8.40 -9.52
CA ALA A 870 -11.72 8.03 -10.91
C ALA A 870 -11.30 9.21 -11.81
N LEU A 871 -11.99 10.34 -11.69
CA LEU A 871 -11.72 11.53 -12.51
C LEU A 871 -10.48 12.29 -12.03
N TRP A 872 -10.25 12.31 -10.71
CA TRP A 872 -9.08 12.91 -10.10
C TRP A 872 -7.78 12.14 -10.43
N GLU A 873 -7.81 10.82 -10.34
CA GLU A 873 -6.73 9.95 -10.79
C GLU A 873 -6.49 10.09 -12.30
N SER A 874 -7.57 10.22 -13.08
CA SER A 874 -7.48 10.45 -14.52
C SER A 874 -6.66 11.72 -14.83
N ALA A 875 -6.91 12.81 -14.08
CA ALA A 875 -6.20 14.08 -14.22
C ALA A 875 -4.70 13.95 -13.93
N GLN A 876 -4.33 13.16 -12.93
CA GLN A 876 -2.92 12.97 -12.53
C GLN A 876 -2.10 12.15 -13.55
N HIS A 877 -2.75 11.23 -14.26
CA HIS A 877 -2.06 10.35 -15.22
C HIS A 877 -1.95 10.95 -16.64
N GLN A 878 -2.43 12.18 -16.84
CA GLN A 878 -2.30 12.85 -18.14
C GLN A 878 -0.87 13.37 -18.35
N SER A 879 -0.17 12.76 -19.32
CA SER A 879 1.17 13.20 -19.74
C SER A 879 1.15 14.35 -20.76
N VAL A 880 -0.04 14.77 -21.19
CA VAL A 880 -0.26 15.84 -22.18
C VAL A 880 -1.43 16.71 -21.71
N SER A 881 -1.50 17.94 -22.21
CA SER A 881 -2.62 18.85 -21.90
C SER A 881 -3.97 18.24 -22.29
N GLY A 882 -4.92 18.22 -21.35
CA GLY A 882 -6.27 17.71 -21.54
C GLY A 882 -7.14 17.83 -20.28
N ASP A 883 -8.43 17.54 -20.44
CA ASP A 883 -9.38 17.44 -19.33
C ASP A 883 -9.54 15.95 -18.94
N PRO A 884 -9.79 15.60 -17.66
CA PRO A 884 -9.95 16.51 -16.53
C PRO A 884 -8.63 17.11 -16.05
N ASN A 885 -8.67 18.34 -15.57
CA ASN A 885 -7.53 19.05 -14.98
C ASN A 885 -7.89 19.87 -13.74
N PHE A 886 -9.19 19.94 -13.38
CA PHE A 886 -9.70 20.61 -12.19
C PHE A 886 -9.28 22.10 -12.08
N ASN A 887 -8.99 22.76 -13.20
CA ASN A 887 -8.74 24.20 -13.26
C ASN A 887 -9.96 24.99 -13.76
N ASP A 888 -11.06 24.32 -14.10
CA ASP A 888 -12.26 24.91 -14.68
C ASP A 888 -12.85 26.01 -13.79
N LEU A 889 -12.87 25.78 -12.47
CA LEU A 889 -13.15 26.80 -11.46
C LEU A 889 -12.38 26.49 -10.17
N ILE A 890 -11.70 27.49 -9.63
CA ILE A 890 -10.99 27.41 -8.35
C ILE A 890 -11.56 28.47 -7.42
N VAL A 891 -12.02 28.06 -6.23
CA VAL A 891 -12.61 28.95 -5.23
C VAL A 891 -11.91 28.78 -3.90
N TYR A 892 -11.45 29.87 -3.31
CA TYR A 892 -10.94 29.95 -1.95
C TYR A 892 -12.06 30.45 -1.01
N VAL A 893 -12.15 29.84 0.16
CA VAL A 893 -13.12 30.20 1.20
C VAL A 893 -12.40 30.34 2.54
N GLU A 894 -12.58 31.48 3.20
CA GLU A 894 -12.09 31.77 4.56
C GLU A 894 -13.28 32.11 5.46
N VAL A 895 -13.27 31.60 6.69
CA VAL A 895 -14.37 31.80 7.65
C VAL A 895 -13.88 32.59 8.88
N GLU A 896 -14.05 33.91 8.87
CA GLU A 896 -13.72 34.77 10.02
C GLU A 896 -14.88 34.86 11.03
N ARG A 897 -14.62 34.54 12.30
CA ARG A 897 -15.59 34.72 13.40
C ARG A 897 -15.41 36.04 14.14
N ALA A 898 -16.48 36.80 14.33
CA ALA A 898 -16.47 38.02 15.12
C ALA A 898 -16.33 37.75 16.63
N GLY A 899 -15.10 37.86 17.15
CA GLY A 899 -14.86 38.36 18.51
C GLY A 899 -15.18 37.47 19.72
N VAL A 900 -15.54 36.19 19.55
CA VAL A 900 -15.77 35.25 20.67
C VAL A 900 -14.68 34.19 20.72
N ASN A 901 -13.94 34.14 21.84
CA ASN A 901 -13.14 32.97 22.21
C ASN A 901 -13.78 32.29 23.44
N PRO A 902 -14.72 31.35 23.22
CA PRO A 902 -14.89 30.17 24.04
C PRO A 902 -14.43 28.95 23.22
N GLY A 903 -13.97 27.88 23.87
CA GLY A 903 -13.51 26.61 23.27
C GLY A 903 -14.07 26.28 21.88
N LYS A 904 -13.14 26.11 20.94
CA LYS A 904 -13.31 25.79 19.51
C LYS A 904 -14.70 25.23 19.13
N PRO A 905 -15.50 25.94 18.33
CA PRO A 905 -16.58 25.32 17.58
C PRO A 905 -15.99 24.40 16.50
N SER A 906 -16.51 23.18 16.37
CA SER A 906 -16.10 22.22 15.35
C SER A 906 -16.76 22.56 14.01
N ILE A 907 -15.97 22.79 12.97
CA ILE A 907 -16.43 22.68 11.58
C ILE A 907 -16.37 21.19 11.26
N THR A 908 -17.53 20.56 11.08
CA THR A 908 -17.60 19.17 10.62
C THR A 908 -17.77 19.17 9.12
N ILE A 909 -16.70 18.79 8.41
CA ILE A 909 -16.82 18.27 7.05
C ILE A 909 -17.21 16.81 7.22
N VAL A 910 -18.36 16.42 6.71
CA VAL A 910 -18.72 15.02 6.57
C VAL A 910 -18.32 14.63 5.15
N PRO A 911 -17.13 14.03 4.92
CA PRO A 911 -16.89 13.38 3.64
C PRO A 911 -17.87 12.20 3.53
N GLY A 912 -18.53 12.07 2.38
CA GLY A 912 -19.30 10.85 2.06
C GLY A 912 -18.46 9.60 2.32
N ASP A 913 -19.09 8.48 2.70
CA ASP A 913 -18.48 7.23 3.21
C ASP A 913 -17.48 6.49 2.26
N GLY A 914 -16.84 7.18 1.31
CA GLY A 914 -15.65 6.70 0.63
C GLY A 914 -14.52 6.50 1.63
N ASN A 915 -14.18 5.24 1.89
CA ASN A 915 -13.09 4.84 2.78
C ASN A 915 -11.88 5.79 2.64
N GLU A 916 -11.36 6.28 3.76
CA GLU A 916 -10.01 6.83 3.85
C GLU A 916 -9.02 5.81 3.24
N ALA A 917 -8.65 6.00 1.98
CA ALA A 917 -7.56 5.27 1.38
C ALA A 917 -6.27 5.92 1.88
N ASP A 918 -5.54 5.18 2.71
CA ASP A 918 -4.14 5.45 3.05
C ASP A 918 -3.37 5.67 1.73
N ILE A 919 -2.99 6.92 1.45
CA ILE A 919 -2.05 7.25 0.37
C ILE A 919 -0.66 6.97 0.95
N ASP A 920 -0.05 5.88 0.50
CA ASP A 920 1.37 5.59 0.73
C ASP A 920 2.20 6.73 0.12
N PRO A 921 3.14 7.36 0.83
CA PRO A 921 3.94 8.46 0.30
C PRO A 921 4.77 7.94 -0.88
N GLY A 922 4.34 8.27 -2.10
CA GLY A 922 5.03 7.94 -3.33
C GLY A 922 6.46 8.46 -3.30
N GLU A 923 7.41 7.62 -3.69
CA GLU A 923 8.83 7.98 -3.79
C GLU A 923 8.99 9.22 -4.70
N GLY A 924 9.46 10.32 -4.10
CA GLY A 924 9.70 11.56 -4.82
C GLY A 924 10.81 11.42 -5.85
N ASP A 925 10.44 11.48 -7.13
CA ASP A 925 11.40 11.70 -8.20
C ASP A 925 11.82 13.18 -8.26
N GLU A 926 13.12 13.36 -8.43
CA GLU A 926 13.86 14.62 -8.26
C GLU A 926 13.30 15.79 -9.10
N ALA A 927 13.20 16.95 -8.45
CA ALA A 927 12.85 18.24 -9.02
C ALA A 927 13.75 18.64 -10.21
N GLY A 928 13.20 18.58 -11.42
CA GLY A 928 13.78 19.18 -12.61
C GLY A 928 13.71 20.72 -12.55
N THR A 929 14.86 21.38 -12.55
CA THR A 929 14.97 22.85 -12.59
C THR A 929 14.66 23.40 -14.00
N PRO A 930 14.09 24.62 -14.16
CA PRO A 930 13.46 25.10 -15.41
C PRO A 930 14.41 25.45 -16.57
N ALA A 931 13.80 25.45 -17.76
CA ALA A 931 14.33 25.52 -19.13
C ALA A 931 15.02 26.83 -19.56
N ASP A 932 15.76 26.77 -20.70
CA ASP A 932 15.45 27.39 -22.02
C ASP A 932 16.72 27.78 -22.84
N PRO A 933 16.69 28.02 -24.19
CA PRO A 933 15.65 27.72 -25.20
C PRO A 933 16.13 27.09 -26.54
N GLU A 934 15.16 26.42 -27.17
CA GLU A 934 14.73 26.36 -28.60
C GLU A 934 15.68 26.22 -29.82
N LEU A 935 15.26 25.33 -30.75
CA LEU A 935 14.79 25.58 -32.15
C LEU A 935 15.09 24.35 -33.03
N ASN A 936 14.13 23.43 -33.27
CA ASN A 936 13.03 23.43 -34.25
C ASN A 936 13.47 23.24 -35.73
N ILE A 937 12.81 22.29 -36.44
CA ILE A 937 12.28 22.33 -37.83
C ILE A 937 12.18 20.92 -38.49
N ASP A 938 10.91 20.52 -38.73
CA ASP A 938 10.27 19.83 -39.89
C ASP A 938 10.90 18.58 -40.56
N GLY A 939 10.17 17.56 -41.03
CA GLY A 939 8.73 17.33 -41.20
C GLY A 939 8.43 16.13 -42.13
N GLU A 940 7.17 15.66 -42.13
CA GLU A 940 6.44 14.78 -43.09
C GLU A 940 7.04 13.37 -43.38
N VAL A 941 6.27 12.27 -43.53
CA VAL A 941 5.34 11.95 -44.65
C VAL A 941 4.33 10.84 -44.24
N ASP A 942 3.13 10.96 -44.83
CA ASP A 942 1.95 10.07 -44.89
C ASP A 942 2.13 8.80 -45.78
N GLU A 943 1.20 7.85 -45.64
CA GLU A 943 0.70 6.81 -46.60
C GLU A 943 0.48 5.38 -46.02
N SER A 944 -0.79 5.13 -45.64
CA SER A 944 -1.69 4.04 -46.09
C SER A 944 -1.23 2.56 -46.16
N ASP A 945 -1.96 1.64 -45.50
CA ASP A 945 -3.08 0.84 -46.09
C ASP A 945 -3.52 -0.32 -45.16
N SER A 946 -4.82 -0.41 -44.88
CA SER A 946 -5.52 -1.55 -44.24
C SER A 946 -5.67 -2.76 -45.20
N PRO A 947 -6.07 -3.98 -44.77
CA PRO A 947 -7.48 -4.27 -44.43
C PRO A 947 -7.78 -5.36 -43.36
N ASP A 948 -8.82 -5.09 -42.55
CA ASP A 948 -10.07 -5.84 -42.28
C ASP A 948 -10.17 -7.37 -42.53
N ILE A 949 -10.66 -8.12 -41.51
CA ILE A 949 -11.90 -8.96 -41.47
C ILE A 949 -11.91 -9.88 -40.22
N GLY A 950 -12.99 -9.81 -39.43
CA GLY A 950 -13.35 -10.62 -38.23
C GLY A 950 -13.57 -12.13 -38.47
N ALA A 951 -14.21 -12.94 -37.62
CA ALA A 951 -15.10 -12.78 -36.47
C ALA A 951 -15.12 -14.10 -35.64
N GLY A 952 -15.67 -14.10 -34.43
CA GLY A 952 -15.90 -15.35 -33.68
C GLY A 952 -16.72 -15.22 -32.40
N ASP A 953 -18.04 -15.25 -32.54
CA ASP A 953 -19.06 -15.43 -31.49
C ASP A 953 -18.91 -16.72 -30.66
N SER A 954 -19.32 -16.66 -29.39
CA SER A 954 -20.17 -17.70 -28.79
C SER A 954 -21.08 -17.18 -27.65
N ASP A 955 -22.34 -16.94 -27.99
CA ASP A 955 -23.59 -17.05 -27.20
C ASP A 955 -23.66 -18.40 -26.41
N SER A 956 -24.48 -18.70 -25.39
CA SER A 956 -25.75 -18.15 -24.83
C SER A 956 -26.13 -18.94 -23.54
N ASP A 957 -27.09 -18.40 -22.79
CA ASP A 957 -28.02 -19.03 -21.82
C ASP A 957 -27.57 -19.34 -20.36
N THR A 958 -28.06 -18.50 -19.44
CA THR A 958 -29.03 -18.99 -18.43
C THR A 958 -29.94 -17.88 -17.93
N THR A 959 -31.24 -18.03 -18.21
CA THR A 959 -32.33 -17.22 -17.66
C THR A 959 -32.48 -17.42 -16.15
N GLY A 960 -32.50 -16.33 -15.39
CA GLY A 960 -32.94 -16.29 -13.99
C GLY A 960 -33.76 -15.04 -13.71
N THR A 961 -35.06 -15.08 -14.03
CA THR A 961 -36.03 -14.09 -13.56
C THR A 961 -36.16 -14.15 -12.05
N GLY A 962 -35.81 -13.07 -11.36
CA GLY A 962 -36.05 -12.90 -9.93
C GLY A 962 -36.26 -11.43 -9.59
N THR A 963 -37.48 -10.94 -9.76
CA THR A 963 -37.96 -9.75 -9.04
C THR A 963 -37.93 -10.05 -7.53
N MET A 964 -37.06 -9.37 -6.80
CA MET A 964 -37.30 -9.00 -5.40
C MET A 964 -37.00 -7.51 -5.26
N THR A 965 -38.07 -6.73 -5.18
CA THR A 965 -38.09 -5.49 -4.42
C THR A 965 -37.72 -5.81 -2.98
N ASN A 966 -36.67 -5.19 -2.45
CA ASN A 966 -36.57 -4.88 -1.05
C ASN A 966 -36.11 -3.43 -0.94
N ASP A 967 -37.00 -2.63 -0.39
CA ASP A 967 -36.72 -1.31 0.15
C ASP A 967 -35.53 -1.41 1.13
N THR A 968 -34.44 -0.74 0.80
CA THR A 968 -33.59 -0.12 1.81
C THR A 968 -33.82 1.38 1.67
N ASN A 969 -34.82 1.88 2.41
CA ASN A 969 -34.87 3.28 2.83
C ASN A 969 -33.63 3.54 3.72
N ILE A 970 -32.46 3.65 3.10
CA ILE A 970 -31.28 4.22 3.72
C ILE A 970 -31.03 5.50 2.93
N ASN A 971 -31.32 6.60 3.60
CA ASN A 971 -30.96 7.94 3.20
C ASN A 971 -29.45 8.05 3.46
N ILE A 972 -28.64 8.07 2.41
CA ILE A 972 -27.17 8.19 2.47
C ILE A 972 -26.89 9.53 1.80
N GLY A 973 -26.34 10.49 2.55
CA GLY A 973 -26.33 11.90 2.17
C GLY A 973 -24.93 12.49 2.01
N SER A 974 -24.81 13.37 1.00
CA SER A 974 -24.25 14.73 0.97
C SER A 974 -23.00 15.07 1.79
N ASP A 975 -21.99 15.58 1.07
CA ASP A 975 -20.97 16.48 1.62
C ASP A 975 -21.64 17.80 2.03
N ASN A 976 -21.42 18.26 3.26
CA ASN A 976 -21.89 19.56 3.75
C ASN A 976 -20.79 20.24 4.56
N VAL A 977 -20.64 21.56 4.41
CA VAL A 977 -19.95 22.40 5.41
C VAL A 977 -21.02 22.97 6.33
N ILE A 978 -21.13 22.40 7.54
CA ILE A 978 -22.04 22.88 8.58
C ILE A 978 -21.32 23.98 9.37
N LEU A 979 -21.84 25.20 9.33
CA LEU A 979 -21.33 26.33 10.11
C LEU A 979 -22.19 26.51 11.37
N GLY A 980 -21.62 26.16 12.52
CA GLY A 980 -22.20 26.33 13.85
C GLY A 980 -21.49 27.38 14.71
#